data_AF-A0A812SY27-F1
#
_entry.id   AF-A0A812SY27-F1
#
_cell.length_a   1.000
_cell.length_b   1.000
_cell.length_c   1.000
_cell.angle_alpha   90.00
_cell.angle_beta   90.00
_cell.angle_gamma   90.00
#
_symmetry.space_group_name_H-M   'P 1'
#
loop_
_entity.id
_entity.type
_entity.pdbx_description
1 polymer ?
#
loop_
_entity_poly.entity_id
_entity_poly.type
_entity_poly.pdbx_seq_one_letter_code
_entity_poly.pdbx_strand_id
1 'polypeptide(L)'
;METCEVIEIKLPDAAGDIAALQPLQELRVVALHGPHVVGDLASLRGLTKLEILTLHSVQVSGDLSALENLTELKTLSLRQAPMSGDFLGLRRLEKLERLDLRHLQGSGDLKSLQNLSQLSFLQLEETGIFGDISGLKGLGELTSLHIHKEQVSGDISSLQLQKLQWLILRGTLISGDLSRLPRWPLLQYLDFGDVQLSGDISGLKHLTELRDLYLRRNPGIGGDISGMHDLTELRMLHIDNTNVSGDISSLQNMSQLRRICIEGAPEISGSLSAMENLRKMKVLSLEKARKITGNLKDLQNLPSIRFVKLSETKIRGHLTSLRYLAKLERLYMASTDVTGDIFALTHLPKLEVADLSKTRVSGWLSPMWLGCCQSLRELLLADSRVGFEPMPKAYFSVSTKPRLLPAIQALDVSRCRFRGTLAQLLVPLAETALTSIAAAGNGLQGEMPNLNAMRLEVDGTRYEVWGSVLSESLRALDLSENNLTSLSILPLKLLRIDLSRNMGPLVISPVVLAEAVKTEVDLNLYRTTLANRDEVQPLLHKELKLQDTRSPPEENAGYACTDLAATNLRVTPDRFLPEQMCVCRPGHIGFGINCSTCPSNTFSDTENQVECHACPLHSSAPPRASSLQACKCTFGNAKGEGKDASCQCEVHTALLKSEGRCEVCSKLHLRCPQPGALASTAKAAKNFARLSENAEEVFKCLDAGRC
;
A
#
# COMPACT_ATOMS: atom_id res chain seq x y z
N MET A 1 -60.30 18.91 40.17
CA MET A 1 -58.84 18.77 39.95
C MET A 1 -58.69 18.10 38.61
N GLU A 2 -58.44 18.88 37.55
CA GLU A 2 -58.12 18.32 36.24
C GLU A 2 -56.77 17.61 36.37
N THR A 3 -56.78 16.29 36.15
CA THR A 3 -55.56 15.50 36.03
C THR A 3 -54.81 15.99 34.80
N CYS A 4 -53.62 16.58 34.99
CA CYS A 4 -52.72 16.88 33.87
C CYS A 4 -52.27 15.56 33.25
N GLU A 5 -52.81 15.23 32.08
CA GLU A 5 -52.38 14.07 31.29
C GLU A 5 -51.13 14.45 30.47
N VAL A 6 -50.03 13.74 30.69
CA VAL A 6 -48.81 13.92 29.91
C VAL A 6 -48.95 13.18 28.60
N ILE A 7 -49.08 13.94 27.50
CA ILE A 7 -49.28 13.39 26.15
C ILE A 7 -48.00 13.36 25.30
N GLU A 8 -46.98 14.12 25.69
CA GLU A 8 -45.74 14.27 24.93
C GLU A 8 -44.53 14.44 25.86
N ILE A 9 -43.44 13.75 25.54
CA ILE A 9 -42.13 13.91 26.16
C ILE A 9 -41.09 14.02 25.04
N LYS A 10 -40.37 15.14 24.99
CA LYS A 10 -39.26 15.37 24.07
C LYS A 10 -38.06 15.93 24.83
N LEU A 11 -37.00 15.14 24.95
CA LEU A 11 -35.83 15.46 25.73
C LEU A 11 -34.55 15.19 24.89
N PRO A 12 -33.84 16.24 24.44
CA PRO A 12 -32.66 16.11 23.58
C PRO A 12 -31.39 15.65 24.32
N ASP A 13 -31.38 15.73 25.65
CA ASP A 13 -30.31 15.23 26.53
C ASP A 13 -30.96 14.62 27.78
N ALA A 14 -31.54 13.45 27.60
CA ALA A 14 -32.27 12.73 28.62
C ALA A 14 -31.35 11.79 29.41
N ALA A 15 -31.67 11.61 30.68
CA ALA A 15 -31.09 10.59 31.54
C ALA A 15 -32.19 9.91 32.35
N GLY A 16 -32.03 8.62 32.62
CA GLY A 16 -32.97 7.83 33.41
C GLY A 16 -33.48 6.60 32.67
N ASP A 17 -34.34 5.86 33.35
CA ASP A 17 -34.90 4.59 32.86
C ASP A 17 -36.26 4.82 32.18
N ILE A 18 -36.43 4.28 30.96
CA ILE A 18 -37.70 4.36 30.23
C ILE A 18 -38.86 3.63 30.91
N ALA A 19 -38.60 2.77 31.90
CA ALA A 19 -39.63 2.18 32.75
C ALA A 19 -40.48 3.24 33.47
N ALA A 20 -39.92 4.44 33.72
CA ALA A 20 -40.67 5.56 34.30
C ALA A 20 -41.84 6.06 33.42
N LEU A 21 -41.86 5.70 32.13
CA LEU A 21 -42.93 6.06 31.21
C LEU A 21 -44.17 5.15 31.32
N GLN A 22 -44.04 3.97 31.93
CA GLN A 22 -45.12 2.99 32.03
C GLN A 22 -46.46 3.54 32.58
N PRO A 23 -46.47 4.41 33.61
CA PRO A 23 -47.74 4.93 34.14
C PRO A 23 -48.47 5.91 33.21
N LEU A 24 -47.78 6.46 32.19
CA LEU A 24 -48.28 7.56 31.36
C LEU A 24 -49.03 7.03 30.12
N GLN A 25 -50.16 6.36 30.35
CA GLN A 25 -50.94 5.65 29.31
C GLN A 25 -51.51 6.54 28.19
N GLU A 26 -51.54 7.86 28.40
CA GLU A 26 -52.01 8.86 27.44
C GLU A 26 -50.91 9.39 26.52
N LEU A 27 -49.67 8.89 26.65
CA LEU A 27 -48.55 9.30 25.81
C LEU A 27 -48.79 9.00 24.32
N ARG A 28 -48.60 10.04 23.51
CA ARG A 28 -48.65 9.99 22.04
C ARG A 28 -47.29 10.21 21.43
N VAL A 29 -46.38 10.92 22.12
CA VAL A 29 -45.05 11.24 21.60
C VAL A 29 -43.97 11.02 22.66
N VAL A 30 -42.98 10.21 22.31
CA VAL A 30 -41.76 10.00 23.09
C VAL A 30 -40.57 10.22 22.18
N ALA A 31 -39.78 11.26 22.48
CA ALA A 31 -38.50 11.53 21.83
C ALA A 31 -37.41 11.70 22.88
N LEU A 32 -36.52 10.72 22.97
CA LEU A 32 -35.42 10.71 23.92
C LEU A 32 -34.10 10.55 23.19
N HIS A 33 -33.17 11.43 23.50
CA HIS A 33 -31.81 11.42 22.96
C HIS A 33 -30.82 11.47 24.13
N GLY A 34 -29.75 10.69 24.03
CA GLY A 34 -28.64 10.77 24.97
C GLY A 34 -28.20 9.41 25.52
N PRO A 35 -26.90 9.27 25.83
CA PRO A 35 -26.29 7.98 26.21
C PRO A 35 -26.69 7.53 27.62
N HIS A 36 -27.38 8.36 28.39
CA HIS A 36 -27.78 8.07 29.76
C HIS A 36 -29.23 7.61 29.89
N VAL A 37 -29.95 7.48 28.76
CA VAL A 37 -31.26 6.82 28.72
C VAL A 37 -31.06 5.31 28.67
N VAL A 38 -31.58 4.62 29.68
CA VAL A 38 -31.41 3.17 29.88
C VAL A 38 -32.78 2.48 29.99
N GLY A 39 -32.77 1.16 30.13
CA GLY A 39 -33.96 0.35 30.37
C GLY A 39 -34.20 -0.70 29.29
N ASP A 40 -35.40 -1.26 29.29
CA ASP A 40 -35.84 -2.29 28.34
C ASP A 40 -37.07 -1.82 27.55
N LEU A 41 -37.03 -1.99 26.22
CA LEU A 41 -38.10 -1.62 25.29
C LEU A 41 -39.46 -2.26 25.66
N ALA A 42 -39.47 -3.43 26.30
CA ALA A 42 -40.66 -4.07 26.85
C ALA A 42 -41.46 -3.16 27.80
N SER A 43 -40.80 -2.17 28.41
CA SER A 43 -41.44 -1.18 29.26
C SER A 43 -42.46 -0.32 28.52
N LEU A 44 -42.35 -0.17 27.19
CA LEU A 44 -43.25 0.66 26.40
C LEU A 44 -44.48 -0.10 25.87
N ARG A 45 -44.55 -1.43 26.06
CA ARG A 45 -45.58 -2.30 25.46
C ARG A 45 -47.03 -1.87 25.74
N GLY A 46 -47.28 -1.20 26.87
CA GLY A 46 -48.61 -0.74 27.29
C GLY A 46 -49.02 0.62 26.72
N LEU A 47 -48.12 1.39 26.10
CA LEU A 47 -48.38 2.76 25.63
C LEU A 47 -49.10 2.77 24.27
N THR A 48 -50.26 2.13 24.18
CA THR A 48 -50.93 1.84 22.89
C THR A 48 -51.41 3.06 22.11
N LYS A 49 -51.42 4.25 22.74
CA LYS A 49 -51.74 5.54 22.10
C LYS A 49 -50.53 6.22 21.42
N LEU A 50 -49.35 5.61 21.50
CA LEU A 50 -48.11 6.18 21.00
C LEU A 50 -48.13 6.30 19.47
N GLU A 51 -47.92 7.50 18.95
CA GLU A 51 -47.84 7.83 17.52
C GLU A 51 -46.39 8.06 17.08
N ILE A 52 -45.53 8.56 17.96
CA ILE A 52 -44.13 8.85 17.67
C ILE A 52 -43.24 8.27 18.76
N LEU A 53 -42.34 7.38 18.37
CA LEU A 53 -41.26 6.88 19.21
C LEU A 53 -39.91 7.13 18.54
N THR A 54 -39.11 8.02 19.13
CA THR A 54 -37.73 8.23 18.70
C THR A 54 -36.77 8.06 19.87
N LEU A 55 -35.87 7.08 19.77
CA LEU A 55 -34.81 6.77 20.74
C LEU A 55 -33.47 6.79 20.00
N HIS A 56 -32.66 7.81 20.22
CA HIS A 56 -31.40 8.01 19.48
C HIS A 56 -30.20 8.02 20.43
N SER A 57 -29.20 7.20 20.09
CA SER A 57 -27.95 7.10 20.86
C SER A 57 -28.20 6.78 22.34
N VAL A 58 -29.19 5.94 22.61
CA VAL A 58 -29.60 5.50 23.96
C VAL A 58 -29.00 4.13 24.29
N GLN A 59 -29.00 3.76 25.57
CA GLN A 59 -28.58 2.44 26.07
C GLN A 59 -29.78 1.55 26.42
N VAL A 60 -30.91 1.80 25.76
CA VAL A 60 -32.11 0.95 25.88
C VAL A 60 -31.85 -0.38 25.19
N SER A 61 -32.16 -1.47 25.88
CA SER A 61 -32.06 -2.86 25.42
C SER A 61 -33.45 -3.44 25.14
N GLY A 62 -33.52 -4.73 24.79
CA GLY A 62 -34.80 -5.42 24.51
C GLY A 62 -34.99 -5.71 23.02
N ASP A 63 -36.21 -6.16 22.69
CA ASP A 63 -36.57 -6.72 21.38
C ASP A 63 -37.74 -5.95 20.73
N LEU A 64 -37.70 -5.81 19.40
CA LEU A 64 -38.74 -5.11 18.61
C LEU A 64 -40.15 -5.69 18.77
N SER A 65 -40.30 -6.95 19.18
CA SER A 65 -41.59 -7.56 19.52
C SER A 65 -42.34 -6.83 20.64
N ALA A 66 -41.63 -6.07 21.48
CA ALA A 66 -42.26 -5.19 22.48
C ALA A 66 -43.19 -4.13 21.84
N LEU A 67 -42.95 -3.77 20.58
CA LEU A 67 -43.71 -2.75 19.87
C LEU A 67 -44.92 -3.29 19.12
N GLU A 68 -45.14 -4.62 19.08
CA GLU A 68 -46.14 -5.26 18.21
C GLU A 68 -47.58 -4.73 18.40
N ASN A 69 -47.90 -4.25 19.61
CA ASN A 69 -49.23 -3.73 19.95
C ASN A 69 -49.36 -2.20 19.85
N LEU A 70 -48.30 -1.48 19.49
CA LEU A 70 -48.31 -0.02 19.39
C LEU A 70 -48.85 0.43 18.03
N THR A 71 -50.04 -0.04 17.67
CA THR A 71 -50.61 0.05 16.30
C THR A 71 -50.93 1.48 15.85
N GLU A 72 -50.92 2.46 16.75
CA GLU A 72 -51.07 3.89 16.45
C GLU A 72 -49.78 4.56 15.98
N LEU A 73 -48.63 3.85 16.02
CA LEU A 73 -47.34 4.39 15.61
C LEU A 73 -47.33 4.82 14.14
N LYS A 74 -46.96 6.08 13.93
CA LYS A 74 -46.71 6.71 12.62
C LYS A 74 -45.22 6.92 12.37
N THR A 75 -44.45 7.17 13.41
CA THR A 75 -42.99 7.36 13.32
C THR A 75 -42.28 6.49 14.34
N LEU A 76 -41.37 5.65 13.86
CA LEU A 76 -40.48 4.86 14.68
C LEU A 76 -39.03 5.12 14.26
N SER A 77 -38.22 5.59 15.20
CA SER A 77 -36.78 5.74 14.98
C SER A 77 -35.98 5.26 16.18
N LEU A 78 -35.15 4.24 15.97
CA LEU A 78 -34.37 3.57 17.01
C LEU A 78 -32.90 3.55 16.58
N ARG A 79 -32.26 4.72 16.53
CA ARG A 79 -30.92 4.87 15.97
C ARG A 79 -29.85 4.62 17.02
N GLN A 80 -28.83 3.84 16.69
CA GLN A 80 -27.66 3.61 17.55
C GLN A 80 -28.05 3.21 18.98
N ALA A 81 -28.88 2.18 19.10
CA ALA A 81 -29.23 1.58 20.38
C ALA A 81 -28.81 0.11 20.37
N PRO A 82 -28.38 -0.46 21.52
CA PRO A 82 -27.98 -1.86 21.62
C PRO A 82 -29.18 -2.83 21.58
N MET A 83 -30.35 -2.36 21.11
CA MET A 83 -31.53 -3.20 20.95
C MET A 83 -31.26 -4.25 19.89
N SER A 84 -31.71 -5.46 20.19
CA SER A 84 -31.78 -6.54 19.22
C SER A 84 -33.20 -6.67 18.69
N GLY A 85 -33.39 -7.49 17.67
CA GLY A 85 -34.68 -8.14 17.53
C GLY A 85 -35.18 -8.37 16.13
N ASP A 86 -36.26 -9.15 16.11
CA ASP A 86 -36.90 -9.62 14.90
C ASP A 86 -37.83 -8.55 14.31
N PHE A 87 -37.62 -8.21 13.04
CA PHE A 87 -38.48 -7.31 12.28
C PHE A 87 -39.95 -7.78 12.24
N LEU A 88 -40.24 -9.06 12.55
CA LEU A 88 -41.61 -9.55 12.78
C LEU A 88 -42.38 -8.74 13.83
N GLY A 89 -41.71 -8.14 14.81
CA GLY A 89 -42.33 -7.27 15.82
C GLY A 89 -43.02 -6.04 15.24
N LEU A 90 -42.64 -5.62 14.02
CA LEU A 90 -43.20 -4.43 13.37
C LEU A 90 -44.39 -4.73 12.45
N ARG A 91 -44.69 -6.00 12.18
CA ARG A 91 -45.64 -6.43 11.12
C ARG A 91 -47.08 -5.89 11.25
N ARG A 92 -47.48 -5.43 12.44
CA ARG A 92 -48.83 -4.92 12.76
C ARG A 92 -48.92 -3.39 12.80
N LEU A 93 -47.81 -2.69 12.59
CA LEU A 93 -47.74 -1.23 12.67
C LEU A 93 -48.22 -0.58 11.35
N GLU A 94 -49.42 -0.90 10.91
CA GLU A 94 -49.92 -0.55 9.56
C GLU A 94 -50.06 0.97 9.31
N LYS A 95 -50.12 1.77 10.39
CA LYS A 95 -50.14 3.23 10.35
C LYS A 95 -48.75 3.87 10.21
N LEU A 96 -47.69 3.07 10.18
CA LEU A 96 -46.33 3.57 10.17
C LEU A 96 -46.00 4.27 8.85
N GLU A 97 -45.63 5.54 8.94
CA GLU A 97 -45.28 6.40 7.81
C GLU A 97 -43.76 6.56 7.66
N ARG A 98 -43.01 6.47 8.77
CA ARG A 98 -41.55 6.63 8.80
C ARG A 98 -40.89 5.60 9.71
N LEU A 99 -39.90 4.89 9.16
CA LEU A 99 -39.10 3.90 9.87
C LEU A 99 -37.60 4.17 9.67
N ASP A 100 -36.86 4.41 10.76
CA ASP A 100 -35.40 4.59 10.76
C ASP A 100 -34.75 3.73 11.84
N LEU A 101 -34.05 2.68 11.44
CA LEU A 101 -33.48 1.66 12.33
C LEU A 101 -31.95 1.56 12.25
N ARG A 102 -31.27 2.63 11.81
CA ARG A 102 -29.82 2.59 11.54
C ARG A 102 -29.00 2.17 12.75
N HIS A 103 -28.05 1.26 12.50
CA HIS A 103 -27.13 0.67 13.47
C HIS A 103 -27.83 -0.01 14.67
N LEU A 104 -28.98 -0.64 14.43
CA LEU A 104 -29.53 -1.63 15.37
C LEU A 104 -28.88 -2.99 15.17
N GLN A 105 -28.85 -3.80 16.23
CA GLN A 105 -28.40 -5.20 16.13
C GLN A 105 -29.58 -6.11 15.81
N GLY A 106 -30.23 -5.87 14.67
CA GLY A 106 -31.42 -6.60 14.25
C GLY A 106 -31.10 -7.95 13.59
N SER A 107 -32.15 -8.76 13.43
CA SER A 107 -32.15 -9.91 12.52
C SER A 107 -33.56 -10.07 11.97
N GLY A 108 -33.74 -10.60 10.77
CA GLY A 108 -35.07 -10.87 10.24
C GLY A 108 -35.18 -10.63 8.75
N ASP A 109 -36.28 -11.13 8.20
CA ASP A 109 -36.58 -11.03 6.77
C ASP A 109 -37.28 -9.70 6.47
N LEU A 110 -36.82 -9.01 5.43
CA LEU A 110 -37.41 -7.78 4.88
C LEU A 110 -38.92 -7.91 4.59
N LYS A 111 -39.38 -9.12 4.27
CA LYS A 111 -40.81 -9.43 4.07
C LYS A 111 -41.67 -9.10 5.30
N SER A 112 -41.10 -9.03 6.49
CA SER A 112 -41.80 -8.63 7.71
C SER A 112 -42.42 -7.23 7.61
N LEU A 113 -41.89 -6.38 6.73
CA LEU A 113 -42.37 -5.02 6.49
C LEU A 113 -43.48 -4.93 5.42
N GLN A 114 -43.87 -6.04 4.78
CA GLN A 114 -44.74 -6.03 3.59
C GLN A 114 -46.13 -5.38 3.79
N ASN A 115 -46.63 -5.34 5.04
CA ASN A 115 -47.96 -4.82 5.38
C ASN A 115 -47.96 -3.33 5.75
N LEU A 116 -46.79 -2.69 5.85
CA LEU A 116 -46.66 -1.31 6.31
C LEU A 116 -46.97 -0.30 5.18
N SER A 117 -48.15 -0.43 4.58
CA SER A 117 -48.54 0.21 3.32
C SER A 117 -48.51 1.74 3.33
N GLN A 118 -48.55 2.36 4.50
CA GLN A 118 -48.46 3.82 4.68
C GLN A 118 -47.00 4.33 4.72
N LEU A 119 -46.00 3.46 4.68
CA LEU A 119 -44.60 3.86 4.74
C LEU A 119 -44.24 4.77 3.57
N SER A 120 -43.82 5.98 3.91
CA SER A 120 -43.29 6.98 2.99
C SER A 120 -41.76 7.06 3.04
N PHE A 121 -41.16 6.66 4.15
CA PHE A 121 -39.72 6.70 4.42
C PHE A 121 -39.26 5.43 5.14
N LEU A 122 -38.30 4.72 4.54
CA LEU A 122 -37.63 3.56 5.12
C LEU A 122 -36.11 3.72 5.06
N GLN A 123 -35.46 3.61 6.21
CA GLN A 123 -34.01 3.70 6.34
C GLN A 123 -33.46 2.56 7.20
N LEU A 124 -32.64 1.71 6.57
CA LEU A 124 -31.97 0.54 7.14
C LEU A 124 -30.48 0.61 6.78
N GLU A 125 -29.63 0.68 7.80
CA GLU A 125 -28.17 0.69 7.65
C GLU A 125 -27.56 -0.18 8.75
N GLU A 126 -26.73 -1.14 8.35
CA GLU A 126 -25.99 -2.01 9.27
C GLU A 126 -26.90 -2.61 10.37
N THR A 127 -28.08 -3.06 9.97
CA THR A 127 -29.11 -3.65 10.84
C THR A 127 -29.06 -5.17 10.90
N GLY A 128 -28.38 -5.82 9.93
CA GLY A 128 -28.34 -7.28 9.82
C GLY A 128 -29.58 -7.88 9.12
N ILE A 129 -30.43 -7.04 8.53
CA ILE A 129 -31.63 -7.50 7.82
C ILE A 129 -31.24 -8.25 6.54
N PHE A 130 -32.00 -9.30 6.22
CA PHE A 130 -31.82 -10.12 5.03
C PHE A 130 -33.15 -10.34 4.31
N GLY A 131 -33.13 -11.14 3.24
CA GLY A 131 -34.34 -11.52 2.50
C GLY A 131 -34.39 -10.90 1.12
N ASP A 132 -35.55 -11.00 0.48
CA ASP A 132 -35.75 -10.58 -0.91
C ASP A 132 -36.44 -9.21 -0.98
N ILE A 133 -35.91 -8.32 -1.83
CA ILE A 133 -36.40 -6.95 -2.03
C ILE A 133 -37.87 -6.88 -2.49
N SER A 134 -38.38 -7.94 -3.11
CA SER A 134 -39.80 -8.07 -3.49
C SER A 134 -40.75 -8.05 -2.29
N GLY A 135 -40.25 -8.26 -1.07
CA GLY A 135 -40.99 -8.03 0.17
C GLY A 135 -41.53 -6.61 0.32
N LEU A 136 -40.93 -5.62 -0.35
CA LEU A 136 -41.36 -4.22 -0.31
C LEU A 136 -42.27 -3.81 -1.46
N LYS A 137 -42.62 -4.70 -2.39
CA LYS A 137 -43.39 -4.36 -3.60
C LYS A 137 -44.76 -3.73 -3.33
N GLY A 138 -45.35 -3.99 -2.15
CA GLY A 138 -46.65 -3.47 -1.74
C GLY A 138 -46.62 -2.08 -1.10
N LEU A 139 -45.44 -1.52 -0.84
CA LEU A 139 -45.27 -0.26 -0.11
C LEU A 139 -45.39 0.97 -1.02
N GLY A 140 -46.54 1.09 -1.69
CA GLY A 140 -46.76 2.05 -2.79
C GLY A 140 -46.62 3.53 -2.40
N GLU A 141 -46.66 3.87 -1.12
CA GLU A 141 -46.47 5.24 -0.60
C GLU A 141 -44.99 5.64 -0.44
N LEU A 142 -44.05 4.71 -0.63
CA LEU A 142 -42.62 4.98 -0.45
C LEU A 142 -42.13 6.08 -1.40
N THR A 143 -41.58 7.13 -0.78
CA THR A 143 -40.89 8.23 -1.47
C THR A 143 -39.37 8.13 -1.29
N SER A 144 -38.92 7.50 -0.21
CA SER A 144 -37.52 7.42 0.18
C SER A 144 -37.23 6.03 0.75
N LEU A 145 -36.42 5.26 0.02
CA LEU A 145 -36.00 3.91 0.38
C LEU A 145 -34.47 3.86 0.45
N HIS A 146 -33.95 3.61 1.65
CA HIS A 146 -32.53 3.54 1.93
C HIS A 146 -32.24 2.21 2.62
N ILE A 147 -31.50 1.36 1.92
CA ILE A 147 -31.00 0.08 2.42
C ILE A 147 -29.55 -0.01 1.99
N HIS A 148 -28.60 0.09 2.92
CA HIS A 148 -27.19 -0.04 2.55
C HIS A 148 -26.37 -0.81 3.57
N LYS A 149 -25.42 -1.60 3.05
CA LYS A 149 -24.61 -2.57 3.82
C LYS A 149 -25.47 -3.61 4.56
N GLU A 150 -26.40 -4.23 3.84
CA GLU A 150 -27.29 -5.27 4.35
C GLU A 150 -27.18 -6.54 3.52
N GLN A 151 -27.71 -7.66 4.04
CA GLN A 151 -27.75 -8.95 3.33
C GLN A 151 -29.03 -9.12 2.50
N VAL A 152 -29.63 -8.01 2.06
CA VAL A 152 -30.82 -8.00 1.22
C VAL A 152 -30.44 -8.35 -0.22
N SER A 153 -31.22 -9.24 -0.82
CA SER A 153 -31.03 -9.80 -2.16
C SER A 153 -32.29 -9.66 -3.02
N GLY A 154 -32.30 -10.26 -4.21
CA GLY A 154 -33.44 -10.28 -5.11
C GLY A 154 -33.26 -9.39 -6.34
N ASP A 155 -34.23 -9.44 -7.26
CA ASP A 155 -34.21 -8.71 -8.52
C ASP A 155 -34.88 -7.33 -8.36
N ILE A 156 -34.16 -6.27 -8.75
CA ILE A 156 -34.62 -4.88 -8.68
C ILE A 156 -35.91 -4.61 -9.47
N SER A 157 -36.19 -5.40 -10.52
CA SER A 157 -37.40 -5.29 -11.33
C SER A 157 -38.70 -5.54 -10.56
N SER A 158 -38.61 -6.14 -9.36
CA SER A 158 -39.74 -6.37 -8.46
C SER A 158 -40.27 -5.09 -7.77
N LEU A 159 -39.49 -4.01 -7.72
CA LEU A 159 -39.84 -2.77 -7.00
C LEU A 159 -40.66 -1.77 -7.85
N GLN A 160 -41.95 -2.03 -8.01
CA GLN A 160 -42.87 -1.17 -8.78
C GLN A 160 -43.39 0.08 -8.01
N LEU A 161 -42.50 0.75 -7.27
CA LEU A 161 -42.84 1.86 -6.37
C LEU A 161 -42.86 3.23 -7.08
N GLN A 162 -44.04 3.63 -7.58
CA GLN A 162 -44.18 4.79 -8.48
C GLN A 162 -43.90 6.17 -7.83
N LYS A 163 -43.97 6.27 -6.50
CA LYS A 163 -43.77 7.52 -5.75
C LYS A 163 -42.31 7.76 -5.32
N LEU A 164 -41.40 6.83 -5.63
CA LEU A 164 -39.99 6.94 -5.24
C LEU A 164 -39.32 8.19 -5.81
N GLN A 165 -38.63 8.89 -4.93
CA GLN A 165 -37.80 10.07 -5.21
C GLN A 165 -36.33 9.81 -4.83
N TRP A 166 -36.10 9.02 -3.78
CA TRP A 166 -34.77 8.57 -3.34
C TRP A 166 -34.71 7.05 -3.21
N LEU A 167 -33.75 6.44 -3.91
CA LEU A 167 -33.47 5.01 -3.83
C LEU A 167 -31.98 4.77 -3.61
N ILE A 168 -31.62 4.20 -2.46
CA ILE A 168 -30.25 3.83 -2.10
C ILE A 168 -30.25 2.35 -1.75
N LEU A 169 -29.56 1.52 -2.53
CA LEU A 169 -29.41 0.07 -2.29
C LEU A 169 -27.94 -0.34 -2.15
N ARG A 170 -27.05 0.61 -1.86
CA ARG A 170 -25.59 0.45 -1.97
C ARG A 170 -25.05 -0.65 -1.06
N GLY A 171 -24.16 -1.51 -1.57
CA GLY A 171 -23.50 -2.53 -0.74
C GLY A 171 -24.46 -3.61 -0.24
N THR A 172 -25.42 -3.98 -1.08
CA THR A 172 -26.38 -5.09 -0.84
C THR A 172 -26.15 -6.19 -1.87
N LEU A 173 -26.89 -7.29 -1.78
CA LEU A 173 -26.86 -8.40 -2.74
C LEU A 173 -27.93 -8.27 -3.82
N ILE A 174 -28.44 -7.05 -4.06
CA ILE A 174 -29.43 -6.76 -5.09
C ILE A 174 -28.85 -7.06 -6.47
N SER A 175 -29.65 -7.73 -7.30
CA SER A 175 -29.31 -8.12 -8.66
C SER A 175 -30.36 -7.63 -9.66
N GLY A 176 -30.14 -7.88 -10.94
CA GLY A 176 -31.08 -7.57 -12.02
C GLY A 176 -30.43 -6.81 -13.17
N ASP A 177 -31.24 -6.55 -14.20
CA ASP A 177 -30.80 -5.90 -15.43
C ASP A 177 -31.39 -4.48 -15.55
N LEU A 178 -30.54 -3.49 -15.86
CA LEU A 178 -30.94 -2.10 -16.04
C LEU A 178 -32.06 -1.92 -17.09
N SER A 179 -32.09 -2.75 -18.13
CA SER A 179 -33.12 -2.71 -19.18
C SER A 179 -34.52 -3.08 -18.68
N ARG A 180 -34.61 -3.72 -17.51
CA ARG A 180 -35.85 -4.17 -16.87
C ARG A 180 -36.21 -3.33 -15.64
N LEU A 181 -35.57 -2.18 -15.46
CA LEU A 181 -35.88 -1.31 -14.34
C LEU A 181 -37.34 -0.87 -14.39
N PRO A 182 -38.04 -0.85 -13.24
CA PRO A 182 -39.36 -0.27 -13.15
C PRO A 182 -39.35 1.21 -13.55
N ARG A 183 -40.51 1.69 -13.98
CA ARG A 183 -40.68 3.12 -14.25
C ARG A 183 -40.82 3.86 -12.93
N TRP A 184 -39.87 4.74 -12.61
CA TRP A 184 -39.91 5.60 -11.43
C TRP A 184 -39.93 7.08 -11.86
N PRO A 185 -41.10 7.63 -12.20
CA PRO A 185 -41.21 8.93 -12.87
C PRO A 185 -40.78 10.12 -12.01
N LEU A 186 -40.74 9.97 -10.68
CA LEU A 186 -40.38 11.03 -9.74
C LEU A 186 -38.96 10.88 -9.18
N LEU A 187 -38.20 9.89 -9.66
CA LEU A 187 -36.91 9.53 -9.06
C LEU A 187 -35.86 10.60 -9.32
N GLN A 188 -35.29 11.14 -8.25
CA GLN A 188 -34.28 12.20 -8.29
C GLN A 188 -32.91 11.71 -7.84
N TYR A 189 -32.84 10.68 -7.01
CA TYR A 189 -31.61 10.13 -6.47
C TYR A 189 -31.60 8.61 -6.58
N LEU A 190 -30.56 8.07 -7.21
CA LEU A 190 -30.36 6.64 -7.39
C LEU A 190 -28.91 6.26 -7.04
N ASP A 191 -28.73 5.47 -5.99
CA ASP A 191 -27.44 4.87 -5.63
C ASP A 191 -27.54 3.34 -5.62
N PHE A 192 -26.99 2.74 -6.67
CA PHE A 192 -26.74 1.32 -6.84
C PHE A 192 -25.25 1.01 -6.81
N GLY A 193 -24.46 1.73 -6.02
CA GLY A 193 -23.04 1.39 -5.89
C GLY A 193 -22.85 0.01 -5.24
N ASP A 194 -21.93 -0.80 -5.77
CA ASP A 194 -21.49 -2.03 -5.09
C ASP A 194 -22.64 -3.04 -4.89
N VAL A 195 -23.34 -3.38 -5.98
CA VAL A 195 -24.41 -4.39 -6.02
C VAL A 195 -24.11 -5.39 -7.15
N GLN A 196 -25.05 -6.28 -7.48
CA GLN A 196 -24.90 -7.31 -8.52
C GLN A 196 -25.72 -6.97 -9.78
N LEU A 197 -25.76 -5.69 -10.16
CA LEU A 197 -26.51 -5.25 -11.34
C LEU A 197 -25.73 -5.46 -12.64
N SER A 198 -26.47 -5.72 -13.70
CA SER A 198 -25.96 -5.85 -15.07
C SER A 198 -26.82 -5.11 -16.09
N GLY A 199 -26.44 -5.18 -17.36
CA GLY A 199 -27.24 -4.69 -18.47
C GLY A 199 -26.78 -3.34 -19.03
N ASP A 200 -27.56 -2.80 -19.94
CA ASP A 200 -27.22 -1.59 -20.70
C ASP A 200 -27.68 -0.32 -19.97
N ILE A 201 -26.80 0.67 -19.87
CA ILE A 201 -27.06 1.95 -19.20
C ILE A 201 -28.21 2.76 -19.82
N SER A 202 -28.56 2.51 -21.09
CA SER A 202 -29.76 3.06 -21.74
C SER A 202 -31.07 2.63 -21.08
N GLY A 203 -31.05 1.59 -20.24
CA GLY A 203 -32.16 1.21 -19.36
C GLY A 203 -32.58 2.30 -18.38
N LEU A 204 -31.76 3.33 -18.18
CA LEU A 204 -32.06 4.47 -17.31
C LEU A 204 -32.79 5.62 -18.01
N LYS A 205 -32.94 5.59 -19.35
CA LYS A 205 -33.41 6.73 -20.16
C LYS A 205 -34.77 7.31 -19.73
N HIS A 206 -35.63 6.53 -19.08
CA HIS A 206 -36.95 6.98 -18.63
C HIS A 206 -36.94 7.73 -17.29
N LEU A 207 -35.81 7.78 -16.58
CA LEU A 207 -35.66 8.45 -15.29
C LEU A 207 -35.33 9.94 -15.45
N THR A 208 -36.14 10.68 -16.22
CA THR A 208 -35.82 12.04 -16.67
C THR A 208 -35.71 13.08 -15.55
N GLU A 209 -36.27 12.82 -14.37
CA GLU A 209 -36.14 13.67 -13.16
C GLU A 209 -34.85 13.43 -12.37
N LEU A 210 -34.02 12.48 -12.81
CA LEU A 210 -32.85 12.04 -12.08
C LEU A 210 -31.80 13.15 -12.01
N ARG A 211 -31.36 13.44 -10.79
CA ARG A 211 -30.35 14.47 -10.47
C ARG A 211 -29.04 13.83 -10.05
N ASP A 212 -29.11 12.74 -9.30
CA ASP A 212 -27.93 12.11 -8.72
C ASP A 212 -27.93 10.62 -9.04
N LEU A 213 -26.91 10.17 -9.78
CA LEU A 213 -26.77 8.78 -10.23
C LEU A 213 -25.42 8.20 -9.78
N TYR A 214 -25.48 7.11 -9.02
CA TYR A 214 -24.32 6.34 -8.59
C TYR A 214 -24.47 4.86 -8.96
N LEU A 215 -23.63 4.38 -9.87
CA LEU A 215 -23.59 2.99 -10.36
C LEU A 215 -22.23 2.33 -10.12
N ARG A 216 -21.36 2.95 -9.32
CA ARG A 216 -19.97 2.54 -9.14
C ARG A 216 -19.84 1.06 -8.75
N ARG A 217 -18.74 0.42 -9.18
CA ARG A 217 -18.41 -0.99 -8.85
C ARG A 217 -19.51 -1.98 -9.25
N ASN A 218 -20.03 -1.84 -10.46
CA ASN A 218 -20.90 -2.83 -11.08
C ASN A 218 -20.31 -3.20 -12.46
N PRO A 219 -19.37 -4.16 -12.53
CA PRO A 219 -18.73 -4.51 -13.80
C PRO A 219 -19.69 -5.14 -14.81
N GLY A 220 -20.86 -5.62 -14.38
CA GLY A 220 -21.92 -6.11 -15.26
C GLY A 220 -22.69 -5.02 -16.01
N ILE A 221 -22.60 -3.75 -15.57
CA ILE A 221 -23.25 -2.62 -16.24
C ILE A 221 -22.37 -2.16 -17.39
N GLY A 222 -22.95 -2.13 -18.59
CA GLY A 222 -22.30 -1.69 -19.83
C GLY A 222 -23.19 -0.77 -20.66
N GLY A 223 -23.07 -0.86 -21.99
CA GLY A 223 -23.79 -0.01 -22.93
C GLY A 223 -23.06 1.28 -23.27
N ASP A 224 -23.61 2.05 -24.20
CA ASP A 224 -23.07 3.34 -24.62
C ASP A 224 -23.61 4.46 -23.72
N ILE A 225 -22.74 5.31 -23.21
CA ILE A 225 -23.07 6.46 -22.34
C ILE A 225 -24.08 7.42 -22.96
N SER A 226 -24.17 7.48 -24.30
CA SER A 226 -25.22 8.22 -25.02
C SER A 226 -26.64 7.74 -24.71
N GLY A 227 -26.81 6.53 -24.18
CA GLY A 227 -28.08 6.00 -23.68
C GLY A 227 -28.72 6.84 -22.56
N MET A 228 -27.95 7.73 -21.92
CA MET A 228 -28.42 8.64 -20.86
C MET A 228 -28.62 10.09 -21.32
N HIS A 229 -28.60 10.38 -22.63
CA HIS A 229 -28.67 11.77 -23.13
C HIS A 229 -29.93 12.54 -22.68
N ASP A 230 -31.03 11.85 -22.41
CA ASP A 230 -32.30 12.44 -21.94
C ASP A 230 -32.30 12.83 -20.44
N LEU A 231 -31.28 12.43 -19.67
CA LEU A 231 -31.20 12.69 -18.23
C LEU A 231 -30.69 14.11 -17.93
N THR A 232 -31.30 15.13 -18.53
CA THR A 232 -30.78 16.51 -18.57
C THR A 232 -30.74 17.22 -17.22
N GLU A 233 -31.46 16.71 -16.22
CA GLU A 233 -31.46 17.22 -14.84
C GLU A 233 -30.29 16.71 -14.00
N LEU A 234 -29.45 15.81 -14.54
CA LEU A 234 -28.31 15.23 -13.82
C LEU A 234 -27.32 16.31 -13.35
N ARG A 235 -26.98 16.21 -12.07
CA ARG A 235 -26.03 17.02 -11.32
C ARG A 235 -24.81 16.19 -10.92
N MET A 236 -25.01 14.93 -10.56
CA MET A 236 -23.96 14.03 -10.08
C MET A 236 -24.00 12.74 -10.89
N LEU A 237 -22.90 12.40 -11.56
CA LEU A 237 -22.74 11.17 -12.33
C LEU A 237 -21.53 10.39 -11.81
N HIS A 238 -21.77 9.17 -11.32
CA HIS A 238 -20.76 8.25 -10.84
C HIS A 238 -20.93 6.89 -11.48
N ILE A 239 -20.06 6.55 -12.42
CA ILE A 239 -20.05 5.25 -13.12
C ILE A 239 -18.68 4.56 -13.03
N ASP A 240 -17.94 4.87 -11.95
CA ASP A 240 -16.61 4.35 -11.68
C ASP A 240 -16.59 2.81 -11.64
N ASN A 241 -15.61 2.18 -12.29
CA ASN A 241 -15.46 0.72 -12.35
C ASN A 241 -16.72 0.00 -12.87
N THR A 242 -17.25 0.48 -13.99
CA THR A 242 -18.29 -0.18 -14.79
C THR A 242 -17.72 -0.50 -16.18
N ASN A 243 -18.42 -1.31 -16.97
CA ASN A 243 -18.09 -1.60 -18.37
C ASN A 243 -18.82 -0.67 -19.35
N VAL A 244 -19.30 0.49 -18.88
CA VAL A 244 -19.92 1.51 -19.75
C VAL A 244 -18.87 2.00 -20.76
N SER A 245 -19.33 2.23 -21.98
CA SER A 245 -18.52 2.60 -23.14
C SER A 245 -19.10 3.85 -23.82
N GLY A 246 -18.53 4.23 -24.96
CA GLY A 246 -19.03 5.34 -25.78
C GLY A 246 -18.28 6.64 -25.57
N ASP A 247 -18.81 7.73 -26.13
CA ASP A 247 -18.15 9.04 -26.17
C ASP A 247 -18.77 10.04 -25.18
N ILE A 248 -17.92 10.69 -24.38
CA ILE A 248 -18.34 11.70 -23.39
C ILE A 248 -18.98 12.96 -23.99
N SER A 249 -18.89 13.17 -25.31
CA SER A 249 -19.62 14.23 -26.03
C SER A 249 -21.13 14.17 -25.85
N SER A 250 -21.67 12.99 -25.56
CA SER A 250 -23.08 12.81 -25.16
C SER A 250 -23.47 13.62 -23.91
N LEU A 251 -22.52 13.94 -23.02
CA LEU A 251 -22.75 14.70 -21.80
C LEU A 251 -22.77 16.23 -22.02
N GLN A 252 -22.43 16.71 -23.23
CA GLN A 252 -22.15 18.13 -23.48
C GLN A 252 -23.32 19.09 -23.19
N ASN A 253 -24.56 18.59 -23.28
CA ASN A 253 -25.78 19.38 -23.09
C ASN A 253 -26.35 19.26 -21.66
N MET A 254 -25.73 18.47 -20.78
CA MET A 254 -26.20 18.23 -19.42
C MET A 254 -25.75 19.37 -18.48
N SER A 255 -26.25 20.58 -18.75
CA SER A 255 -25.79 21.84 -18.13
C SER A 255 -25.96 21.92 -16.61
N GLN A 256 -26.70 20.99 -15.99
CA GLN A 256 -26.85 20.89 -14.54
C GLN A 256 -25.69 20.16 -13.85
N LEU A 257 -24.82 19.47 -14.61
CA LEU A 257 -23.73 18.67 -14.07
C LEU A 257 -22.77 19.50 -13.21
N ARG A 258 -22.50 18.97 -12.02
CA ARG A 258 -21.60 19.50 -11.01
C ARG A 258 -20.47 18.54 -10.70
N ARG A 259 -20.70 17.24 -10.87
CA ARG A 259 -19.72 16.19 -10.61
C ARG A 259 -19.83 15.08 -11.63
N ILE A 260 -18.71 14.76 -12.25
CA ILE A 260 -18.54 13.57 -13.08
C ILE A 260 -17.39 12.75 -12.46
N CYS A 261 -17.68 11.50 -12.16
CA CYS A 261 -16.71 10.49 -11.74
C CYS A 261 -16.86 9.25 -12.63
N ILE A 262 -15.88 9.10 -13.52
CA ILE A 262 -15.72 7.99 -14.47
C ILE A 262 -14.29 7.48 -14.32
N GLU A 263 -14.00 6.87 -13.18
CA GLU A 263 -12.71 6.27 -12.88
C GLU A 263 -12.68 4.80 -13.31
N GLY A 264 -11.61 4.35 -13.95
CA GLY A 264 -11.43 2.94 -14.28
C GLY A 264 -12.44 2.38 -15.30
N ALA A 265 -12.96 3.21 -16.21
CA ALA A 265 -13.79 2.79 -17.34
C ALA A 265 -12.97 2.84 -18.65
N PRO A 266 -12.26 1.76 -19.03
CA PRO A 266 -11.30 1.78 -20.14
C PRO A 266 -11.95 1.95 -21.52
N GLU A 267 -13.25 1.66 -21.63
CA GLU A 267 -14.01 1.73 -22.88
C GLU A 267 -14.63 3.12 -23.13
N ILE A 268 -14.63 4.00 -22.13
CA ILE A 268 -15.07 5.39 -22.28
C ILE A 268 -14.02 6.19 -23.06
N SER A 269 -14.50 6.89 -24.09
CA SER A 269 -13.71 7.65 -25.04
C SER A 269 -14.25 9.08 -25.21
N GLY A 270 -13.64 9.85 -26.09
CA GLY A 270 -14.04 11.22 -26.42
C GLY A 270 -13.02 12.27 -26.01
N SER A 271 -13.44 13.53 -26.02
CA SER A 271 -12.59 14.70 -25.83
C SER A 271 -13.06 15.60 -24.69
N LEU A 272 -12.13 16.20 -23.94
CA LEU A 272 -12.44 17.21 -22.92
C LEU A 272 -13.26 18.41 -23.43
N SER A 273 -13.23 18.69 -24.73
CA SER A 273 -14.10 19.70 -25.36
C SER A 273 -15.59 19.47 -25.07
N ALA A 274 -16.01 18.23 -24.82
CA ALA A 274 -17.36 17.90 -24.38
C ALA A 274 -17.76 18.60 -23.07
N MET A 275 -16.79 18.95 -22.23
CA MET A 275 -17.03 19.55 -20.93
C MET A 275 -17.13 21.07 -20.98
N GLU A 276 -16.73 21.72 -22.09
CA GLU A 276 -16.50 23.17 -22.18
C GLU A 276 -17.68 24.04 -21.71
N ASN A 277 -18.91 23.57 -21.92
CA ASN A 277 -20.13 24.30 -21.59
C ASN A 277 -20.71 23.98 -20.21
N LEU A 278 -20.11 23.05 -19.45
CA LEU A 278 -20.62 22.59 -18.15
C LEU A 278 -20.21 23.55 -17.02
N ARG A 279 -20.65 24.81 -17.09
CA ARG A 279 -20.20 25.91 -16.20
C ARG A 279 -20.46 25.70 -14.70
N LYS A 280 -21.36 24.78 -14.34
CA LYS A 280 -21.66 24.37 -12.95
C LYS A 280 -20.72 23.30 -12.41
N MET A 281 -19.83 22.75 -13.24
CA MET A 281 -18.90 21.69 -12.88
C MET A 281 -17.99 22.12 -11.72
N LYS A 282 -17.88 21.24 -10.73
CA LYS A 282 -17.02 21.39 -9.55
C LYS A 282 -15.99 20.28 -9.47
N VAL A 283 -16.33 19.07 -9.93
CA VAL A 283 -15.47 17.89 -9.85
C VAL A 283 -15.52 17.15 -11.18
N LEU A 284 -14.36 17.00 -11.82
CA LEU A 284 -14.18 16.18 -13.00
C LEU A 284 -13.13 15.10 -12.69
N SER A 285 -13.55 13.84 -12.67
CA SER A 285 -12.66 12.69 -12.55
C SER A 285 -12.88 11.73 -13.71
N LEU A 286 -11.84 11.58 -14.54
CA LEU A 286 -11.77 10.65 -15.68
C LEU A 286 -10.53 9.76 -15.56
N GLU A 287 -10.07 9.52 -14.33
CA GLU A 287 -8.82 8.82 -14.05
C GLU A 287 -8.84 7.41 -14.66
N LYS A 288 -7.74 7.00 -15.31
CA LYS A 288 -7.60 5.69 -15.97
C LYS A 288 -8.57 5.43 -17.13
N ALA A 289 -9.32 6.43 -17.60
CA ALA A 289 -10.08 6.34 -18.85
C ALA A 289 -9.14 6.51 -20.06
N ARG A 290 -8.41 5.46 -20.42
CA ARG A 290 -7.26 5.49 -21.35
C ARG A 290 -7.59 5.93 -22.79
N LYS A 291 -8.87 5.94 -23.19
CA LYS A 291 -9.32 6.42 -24.51
C LYS A 291 -9.75 7.88 -24.50
N ILE A 292 -9.79 8.54 -23.34
CA ILE A 292 -10.06 9.97 -23.21
C ILE A 292 -8.89 10.80 -23.74
N THR A 293 -9.21 11.73 -24.62
CA THR A 293 -8.30 12.69 -25.24
C THR A 293 -8.79 14.12 -25.00
N GLY A 294 -8.15 15.13 -25.58
CA GLY A 294 -8.56 16.53 -25.47
C GLY A 294 -7.44 17.44 -24.99
N ASN A 295 -7.74 18.71 -24.80
CA ASN A 295 -6.76 19.72 -24.43
C ASN A 295 -7.14 20.43 -23.12
N LEU A 296 -6.14 20.76 -22.29
CA LEU A 296 -6.38 21.53 -21.06
C LEU A 296 -7.09 22.88 -21.26
N LYS A 297 -6.94 23.51 -22.44
CA LYS A 297 -7.68 24.75 -22.76
C LYS A 297 -9.19 24.55 -22.69
N ASP A 298 -9.68 23.34 -22.90
CA ASP A 298 -11.12 23.03 -22.90
C ASP A 298 -11.72 23.17 -21.49
N LEU A 299 -10.87 23.14 -20.45
CA LEU A 299 -11.28 23.38 -19.06
C LEU A 299 -11.33 24.86 -18.68
N GLN A 300 -10.78 25.77 -19.50
CA GLN A 300 -10.63 27.19 -19.15
C GLN A 300 -11.97 27.89 -18.85
N ASN A 301 -13.05 27.37 -19.40
CA ASN A 301 -14.41 27.91 -19.29
C ASN A 301 -15.22 27.29 -18.12
N LEU A 302 -14.56 26.60 -17.18
CA LEU A 302 -15.18 25.96 -16.01
C LEU A 302 -14.85 26.72 -14.71
N PRO A 303 -15.41 27.92 -14.49
CA PRO A 303 -15.00 28.82 -13.40
C PRO A 303 -15.33 28.30 -11.99
N SER A 304 -16.17 27.26 -11.90
CA SER A 304 -16.57 26.64 -10.64
C SER A 304 -15.76 25.39 -10.28
N ILE A 305 -14.84 24.96 -11.14
CA ILE A 305 -14.12 23.71 -10.96
C ILE A 305 -13.16 23.81 -9.78
N ARG A 306 -13.18 22.78 -8.93
CA ARG A 306 -12.36 22.67 -7.72
C ARG A 306 -11.42 21.48 -7.82
N PHE A 307 -11.91 20.34 -8.30
CA PHE A 307 -11.12 19.11 -8.39
C PHE A 307 -11.09 18.60 -9.84
N VAL A 308 -9.87 18.35 -10.34
CA VAL A 308 -9.62 17.77 -11.67
C VAL A 308 -8.71 16.56 -11.48
N LYS A 309 -9.19 15.39 -11.88
CA LYS A 309 -8.46 14.13 -11.90
C LYS A 309 -8.48 13.54 -13.29
N LEU A 310 -7.33 13.56 -13.95
CA LEU A 310 -7.13 13.14 -15.34
C LEU A 310 -5.92 12.20 -15.46
N SER A 311 -5.39 11.67 -14.35
CA SER A 311 -4.23 10.79 -14.39
C SER A 311 -4.50 9.54 -15.25
N GLU A 312 -3.46 9.06 -15.94
CA GLU A 312 -3.53 7.90 -16.85
C GLU A 312 -4.55 8.05 -18.01
N THR A 313 -4.65 9.26 -18.56
CA THR A 313 -5.43 9.56 -19.77
C THR A 313 -4.51 10.08 -20.89
N LYS A 314 -5.05 10.29 -22.10
CA LYS A 314 -4.31 10.88 -23.23
C LYS A 314 -4.52 12.39 -23.36
N ILE A 315 -4.78 13.06 -22.23
CA ILE A 315 -4.93 14.51 -22.20
C ILE A 315 -3.59 15.18 -22.49
N ARG A 316 -3.65 16.22 -23.29
CA ARG A 316 -2.53 17.09 -23.67
C ARG A 316 -2.87 18.55 -23.40
N GLY A 317 -1.96 19.45 -23.75
CA GLY A 317 -2.16 20.89 -23.62
C GLY A 317 -1.25 21.50 -22.58
N HIS A 318 -1.25 22.82 -22.52
CA HIS A 318 -0.27 23.59 -21.77
C HIS A 318 -0.86 24.03 -20.42
N LEU A 319 -0.09 23.93 -19.33
CA LEU A 319 -0.58 24.30 -17.98
C LEU A 319 -1.11 25.74 -17.87
N THR A 320 -0.58 26.68 -18.65
CA THR A 320 -1.07 28.08 -18.68
C THR A 320 -2.53 28.22 -19.08
N SER A 321 -3.13 27.19 -19.70
CA SER A 321 -4.57 27.12 -19.95
C SER A 321 -5.40 27.15 -18.66
N LEU A 322 -4.84 26.72 -17.53
CA LEU A 322 -5.55 26.64 -16.25
C LEU A 322 -5.55 27.97 -15.48
N ARG A 323 -4.83 29.00 -15.95
CA ARG A 323 -4.58 30.26 -15.19
C ARG A 323 -5.84 31.00 -14.70
N TYR A 324 -6.99 30.75 -15.32
CA TYR A 324 -8.27 31.40 -14.96
C TYR A 324 -9.11 30.59 -13.96
N LEU A 325 -8.66 29.40 -13.57
CA LEU A 325 -9.39 28.49 -12.66
C LEU A 325 -9.11 28.85 -11.20
N ALA A 326 -9.52 30.05 -10.78
CA ALA A 326 -9.22 30.61 -9.46
C ALA A 326 -9.78 29.82 -8.26
N LYS A 327 -10.68 28.84 -8.50
CA LYS A 327 -11.25 27.95 -7.47
C LYS A 327 -10.64 26.55 -7.46
N LEU A 328 -9.69 26.27 -8.35
CA LEU A 328 -9.04 24.97 -8.44
C LEU A 328 -8.22 24.70 -7.18
N GLU A 329 -8.49 23.57 -6.54
CA GLU A 329 -7.92 23.14 -5.27
C GLU A 329 -7.08 21.87 -5.44
N ARG A 330 -7.48 20.95 -6.31
CA ARG A 330 -6.76 19.69 -6.52
C ARG A 330 -6.65 19.36 -7.98
N LEU A 331 -5.42 19.06 -8.41
CA LEU A 331 -5.05 18.79 -9.77
C LEU A 331 -4.23 17.50 -9.85
N TYR A 332 -4.79 16.46 -10.46
CA TYR A 332 -4.10 15.20 -10.69
C TYR A 332 -4.05 14.93 -12.20
N MET A 333 -2.85 14.91 -12.77
CA MET A 333 -2.61 14.68 -14.20
C MET A 333 -1.44 13.73 -14.43
N ALA A 334 -1.14 12.86 -13.46
CA ALA A 334 -0.01 11.97 -13.54
C ALA A 334 -0.11 11.06 -14.76
N SER A 335 1.02 10.80 -15.43
CA SER A 335 1.06 9.95 -16.64
C SER A 335 0.12 10.44 -17.76
N THR A 336 0.20 11.73 -18.09
CA THR A 336 -0.50 12.36 -19.24
C THR A 336 0.51 13.07 -20.15
N ASP A 337 0.07 13.51 -21.33
CA ASP A 337 0.89 14.25 -22.30
C ASP A 337 0.83 15.78 -22.08
N VAL A 338 0.47 16.22 -20.88
CA VAL A 338 0.43 17.63 -20.51
C VAL A 338 1.83 18.24 -20.53
N THR A 339 1.91 19.47 -21.06
CA THR A 339 3.14 20.24 -21.23
C THR A 339 3.05 21.59 -20.54
N GLY A 340 4.14 22.34 -20.64
CA GLY A 340 4.19 23.76 -20.31
C GLY A 340 4.90 24.06 -19.01
N ASP A 341 5.04 25.34 -18.74
CA ASP A 341 5.81 25.82 -17.59
C ASP A 341 5.04 25.62 -16.28
N ILE A 342 5.70 24.97 -15.32
CA ILE A 342 5.21 24.77 -13.96
C ILE A 342 4.86 26.09 -13.26
N PHE A 343 5.48 27.21 -13.66
CA PHE A 343 5.17 28.54 -13.16
C PHE A 343 3.69 28.92 -13.34
N ALA A 344 2.96 28.27 -14.26
CA ALA A 344 1.51 28.45 -14.40
C ALA A 344 0.74 28.21 -13.09
N LEU A 345 1.21 27.33 -12.19
CA LEU A 345 0.55 27.05 -10.91
C LEU A 345 0.50 28.26 -9.97
N THR A 346 1.41 29.24 -10.15
CA THR A 346 1.41 30.48 -9.36
C THR A 346 0.15 31.33 -9.55
N HIS A 347 -0.60 31.08 -10.63
CA HIS A 347 -1.86 31.78 -10.93
C HIS A 347 -3.08 31.10 -10.26
N LEU A 348 -2.87 30.04 -9.49
CA LEU A 348 -3.93 29.24 -8.85
C LEU A 348 -3.90 29.42 -7.32
N PRO A 349 -4.55 30.46 -6.78
CA PRO A 349 -4.37 30.87 -5.38
C PRO A 349 -4.90 29.85 -4.35
N LYS A 350 -5.84 28.99 -4.76
CA LYS A 350 -6.48 27.97 -3.91
C LYS A 350 -5.89 26.57 -4.10
N LEU A 351 -4.89 26.40 -4.96
CA LEU A 351 -4.35 25.08 -5.27
C LEU A 351 -3.67 24.50 -4.02
N GLU A 352 -4.15 23.34 -3.58
CA GLU A 352 -3.64 22.60 -2.42
C GLU A 352 -2.78 21.41 -2.84
N VAL A 353 -3.16 20.73 -3.92
CA VAL A 353 -2.48 19.52 -4.40
C VAL A 353 -2.29 19.61 -5.91
N ALA A 354 -1.07 19.35 -6.37
CA ALA A 354 -0.73 19.21 -7.78
C ALA A 354 0.13 17.96 -7.98
N ASP A 355 -0.43 16.95 -8.63
CA ASP A 355 0.30 15.79 -9.13
C ASP A 355 0.44 15.87 -10.65
N LEU A 356 1.66 16.15 -11.09
CA LEU A 356 2.07 16.27 -12.49
C LEU A 356 3.18 15.27 -12.81
N SER A 357 3.26 14.18 -12.04
CA SER A 357 4.27 13.14 -12.20
C SER A 357 4.16 12.45 -13.57
N LYS A 358 5.28 12.06 -14.18
CA LYS A 358 5.33 11.38 -15.49
C LYS A 358 4.63 12.18 -16.60
N THR A 359 4.69 13.51 -16.53
CA THR A 359 4.21 14.41 -17.59
C THR A 359 5.38 15.05 -18.34
N ARG A 360 5.07 15.86 -19.36
CA ARG A 360 6.07 16.65 -20.10
C ARG A 360 6.13 18.10 -19.62
N VAL A 361 5.57 18.39 -18.44
CA VAL A 361 5.67 19.69 -17.78
C VAL A 361 7.14 20.03 -17.55
N SER A 362 7.48 21.29 -17.83
CA SER A 362 8.84 21.83 -17.80
C SER A 362 8.86 23.13 -16.99
N GLY A 363 9.95 23.90 -17.12
CA GLY A 363 10.15 25.11 -16.33
C GLY A 363 11.00 24.83 -15.10
N TRP A 364 11.02 25.79 -14.18
CA TRP A 364 11.96 25.78 -13.06
C TRP A 364 11.25 26.15 -11.77
N LEU A 365 11.55 25.42 -10.69
CA LEU A 365 11.37 25.97 -9.35
C LEU A 365 12.46 27.02 -9.14
N SER A 366 12.07 28.29 -9.04
CA SER A 366 12.97 29.45 -9.07
C SER A 366 12.58 30.49 -8.00
N PRO A 367 13.38 31.55 -7.80
CA PRO A 367 13.04 32.66 -6.90
C PRO A 367 11.69 33.33 -7.19
N MET A 368 11.11 33.14 -8.37
CA MET A 368 9.78 33.71 -8.69
C MET A 368 8.63 33.07 -7.89
N TRP A 369 8.87 31.94 -7.23
CA TRP A 369 7.88 31.26 -6.40
C TRP A 369 7.84 31.76 -4.95
N LEU A 370 8.74 32.68 -4.59
CA LEU A 370 8.82 33.26 -3.25
C LEU A 370 7.52 33.98 -2.88
N GLY A 371 6.89 33.57 -1.77
CA GLY A 371 5.65 34.15 -1.28
C GLY A 371 4.40 33.80 -2.08
N CYS A 372 4.52 32.98 -3.12
CA CYS A 372 3.39 32.47 -3.90
C CYS A 372 2.80 31.19 -3.26
N CYS A 373 1.72 30.66 -3.83
CA CYS A 373 1.20 29.32 -3.56
C CYS A 373 0.93 29.05 -2.06
N GLN A 374 0.27 30.00 -1.39
CA GLN A 374 0.00 29.97 0.06
C GLN A 374 -0.86 28.78 0.51
N SER A 375 -1.53 28.10 -0.42
CA SER A 375 -2.38 26.94 -0.14
C SER A 375 -1.74 25.61 -0.53
N LEU A 376 -0.63 25.61 -1.29
CA LEU A 376 -0.08 24.41 -1.91
C LEU A 376 0.66 23.56 -0.87
N ARG A 377 0.09 22.39 -0.56
CA ARG A 377 0.57 21.43 0.43
C ARG A 377 1.34 20.27 -0.20
N GLU A 378 0.93 19.84 -1.39
CA GLU A 378 1.52 18.70 -2.06
C GLU A 378 1.85 19.05 -3.51
N LEU A 379 3.12 18.86 -3.89
CA LEU A 379 3.60 19.06 -5.25
C LEU A 379 4.40 17.83 -5.68
N LEU A 380 3.81 17.03 -6.56
CA LEU A 380 4.39 15.79 -7.08
C LEU A 380 4.76 15.98 -8.55
N LEU A 381 6.05 15.86 -8.85
CA LEU A 381 6.65 16.17 -10.14
C LEU A 381 7.53 15.00 -10.64
N ALA A 382 7.49 13.85 -9.98
CA ALA A 382 8.37 12.73 -10.29
C ALA A 382 8.34 12.40 -11.78
N ASP A 383 9.50 12.15 -12.41
CA ASP A 383 9.60 11.86 -13.85
C ASP A 383 9.06 12.97 -14.78
N SER A 384 9.07 14.23 -14.34
CA SER A 384 8.77 15.40 -15.19
C SER A 384 10.03 16.06 -15.75
N ARG A 385 9.87 17.14 -16.51
CA ARG A 385 11.00 17.92 -17.08
C ARG A 385 11.28 19.20 -16.30
N VAL A 386 10.73 19.33 -15.10
CA VAL A 386 10.97 20.48 -14.23
C VAL A 386 12.41 20.46 -13.73
N GLY A 387 13.07 21.61 -13.79
CA GLY A 387 14.39 21.83 -13.22
C GLY A 387 14.33 22.64 -11.93
N PHE A 388 15.49 22.89 -11.38
CA PHE A 388 15.68 23.73 -10.20
C PHE A 388 16.69 24.83 -10.48
N GLU A 389 16.29 26.07 -10.24
CA GLU A 389 17.17 27.22 -10.36
C GLU A 389 17.67 27.59 -8.95
N PRO A 390 19.00 27.55 -8.71
CA PRO A 390 19.56 27.93 -7.41
C PRO A 390 19.14 29.34 -6.99
N MET A 391 18.81 29.50 -5.70
CA MET A 391 18.53 30.83 -5.16
C MET A 391 19.78 31.72 -5.22
N PRO A 392 19.66 32.99 -5.65
CA PRO A 392 20.80 33.91 -5.70
C PRO A 392 21.36 34.16 -4.31
N LYS A 393 22.68 34.30 -4.16
CA LYS A 393 23.35 34.48 -2.86
C LYS A 393 22.74 35.60 -2.01
N ALA A 394 22.36 36.72 -2.65
CA ALA A 394 21.73 37.86 -2.00
C ALA A 394 20.40 37.53 -1.29
N TYR A 395 19.67 36.50 -1.76
CA TYR A 395 18.46 36.03 -1.07
C TYR A 395 18.79 35.67 0.37
N PHE A 396 19.97 35.13 0.65
CA PHE A 396 20.28 34.60 1.96
C PHE A 396 20.79 35.63 2.98
N SER A 397 21.07 36.86 2.56
CA SER A 397 21.65 37.91 3.38
C SER A 397 20.63 38.80 4.13
N VAL A 398 19.33 38.63 3.87
CA VAL A 398 18.24 39.45 4.45
C VAL A 398 17.63 38.73 5.67
N SER A 399 17.10 39.43 6.68
CA SER A 399 16.47 38.79 7.85
C SER A 399 14.98 38.47 7.65
N THR A 400 14.28 39.19 6.77
CA THR A 400 12.87 39.00 6.43
C THR A 400 12.73 38.59 4.96
N LYS A 401 12.55 37.29 4.71
CA LYS A 401 12.38 36.75 3.36
C LYS A 401 10.99 36.15 3.19
N PRO A 402 10.34 36.34 2.03
CA PRO A 402 9.24 35.47 1.64
C PRO A 402 9.74 34.02 1.54
N ARG A 403 8.96 33.08 2.05
CA ARG A 403 9.28 31.64 1.98
C ARG A 403 8.98 31.10 0.59
N LEU A 404 9.85 30.22 0.10
CA LEU A 404 9.54 29.39 -1.06
C LEU A 404 8.46 28.38 -0.64
N LEU A 405 7.33 28.33 -1.34
CA LEU A 405 6.26 27.34 -1.09
C LEU A 405 5.85 27.26 0.40
N PRO A 406 5.29 28.33 0.98
CA PRO A 406 5.16 28.48 2.44
C PRO A 406 4.30 27.42 3.15
N ALA A 407 3.35 26.80 2.45
CA ALA A 407 2.43 25.80 3.01
C ALA A 407 2.78 24.35 2.63
N ILE A 408 3.89 24.13 1.92
CA ILE A 408 4.23 22.81 1.37
C ILE A 408 4.58 21.82 2.49
N GLN A 409 4.02 20.63 2.38
CA GLN A 409 4.15 19.51 3.32
C GLN A 409 4.77 18.28 2.65
N ALA A 410 4.55 18.09 1.34
CA ALA A 410 5.17 17.05 0.55
C ALA A 410 5.66 17.58 -0.80
N LEU A 411 6.91 17.25 -1.14
CA LEU A 411 7.53 17.59 -2.42
C LEU A 411 8.18 16.34 -3.01
N ASP A 412 7.76 15.95 -4.21
CA ASP A 412 8.42 14.89 -4.98
C ASP A 412 8.96 15.48 -6.28
N VAL A 413 10.28 15.52 -6.40
CA VAL A 413 11.04 15.98 -7.57
C VAL A 413 11.95 14.85 -8.09
N SER A 414 11.60 13.60 -7.85
CA SER A 414 12.40 12.43 -8.25
C SER A 414 12.50 12.32 -9.78
N ARG A 415 13.69 11.99 -10.30
CA ARG A 415 13.96 11.78 -11.73
C ARG A 415 13.52 12.97 -12.59
N CYS A 416 13.68 14.17 -12.05
CA CYS A 416 13.48 15.44 -12.73
C CYS A 416 14.79 15.90 -13.39
N ARG A 417 14.86 17.17 -13.80
CA ARG A 417 16.09 17.81 -14.30
C ARG A 417 16.83 18.58 -13.21
N PHE A 418 16.77 18.11 -11.95
CA PHE A 418 17.43 18.77 -10.82
C PHE A 418 18.92 18.39 -10.80
N ARG A 419 19.73 19.04 -11.63
CA ARG A 419 21.20 18.92 -11.57
C ARG A 419 21.75 19.97 -10.61
N GLY A 420 22.78 19.64 -9.86
CA GLY A 420 23.42 20.56 -8.91
C GLY A 420 23.79 19.87 -7.61
N THR A 421 23.97 20.67 -6.56
CA THR A 421 24.26 20.14 -5.23
C THR A 421 22.99 19.91 -4.42
N LEU A 422 23.03 18.94 -3.49
CA LEU A 422 21.92 18.72 -2.56
C LEU A 422 21.63 19.97 -1.70
N ALA A 423 22.68 20.74 -1.36
CA ALA A 423 22.53 22.01 -0.66
C ALA A 423 21.72 23.03 -1.46
N GLN A 424 21.90 23.13 -2.78
CA GLN A 424 21.11 24.02 -3.62
C GLN A 424 19.62 23.70 -3.54
N LEU A 425 19.24 22.43 -3.40
CA LEU A 425 17.85 22.00 -3.23
C LEU A 425 17.30 22.29 -1.81
N LEU A 426 18.02 21.84 -0.78
CA LEU A 426 17.48 21.84 0.60
C LEU A 426 17.55 23.20 1.28
N VAL A 427 18.57 24.01 1.00
CA VAL A 427 18.76 25.31 1.69
C VAL A 427 17.61 26.29 1.41
N PRO A 428 17.11 26.45 0.17
CA PRO A 428 15.90 27.26 -0.11
C PRO A 428 14.63 26.76 0.57
N LEU A 429 14.59 25.47 0.95
CA LEU A 429 13.45 24.84 1.60
C LEU A 429 13.57 24.82 3.13
N ALA A 430 14.67 25.33 3.69
CA ALA A 430 14.98 25.19 5.12
C ALA A 430 13.94 25.83 6.07
N GLU A 431 13.17 26.82 5.60
CA GLU A 431 12.10 27.49 6.35
C GLU A 431 10.70 26.91 6.12
N THR A 432 10.59 25.86 5.30
CA THR A 432 9.31 25.19 5.03
C THR A 432 8.98 24.15 6.11
N ALA A 433 7.69 23.83 6.25
CA ALA A 433 7.21 22.77 7.15
C ALA A 433 7.06 21.42 6.42
N LEU A 434 7.97 21.14 5.48
CA LEU A 434 7.96 19.89 4.71
C LEU A 434 8.12 18.69 5.64
N THR A 435 7.22 17.74 5.49
CA THR A 435 7.26 16.45 6.19
C THR A 435 7.91 15.36 5.34
N SER A 436 7.85 15.48 4.01
CA SER A 436 8.46 14.52 3.09
C SER A 436 9.07 15.19 1.87
N ILE A 437 10.30 14.81 1.54
CA ILE A 437 10.98 15.19 0.30
C ILE A 437 11.43 13.92 -0.41
N ALA A 438 11.06 13.78 -1.69
CA ALA A 438 11.62 12.78 -2.57
C ALA A 438 12.36 13.46 -3.72
N ALA A 439 13.64 13.15 -3.89
CA ALA A 439 14.51 13.71 -4.92
C ALA A 439 15.42 12.62 -5.52
N ALA A 440 14.90 11.40 -5.61
CA ALA A 440 15.65 10.24 -6.11
C ALA A 440 16.04 10.42 -7.59
N GLY A 441 17.19 9.88 -8.02
CA GLY A 441 17.51 9.75 -9.45
C GLY A 441 17.73 11.07 -10.21
N ASN A 442 18.15 12.13 -9.52
CA ASN A 442 18.41 13.44 -10.14
C ASN A 442 19.89 13.67 -10.49
N GLY A 443 20.79 12.82 -9.96
CA GLY A 443 22.23 13.02 -10.07
C GLY A 443 22.75 14.17 -9.20
N LEU A 444 22.06 14.48 -8.09
CA LEU A 444 22.47 15.46 -7.10
C LEU A 444 23.83 15.08 -6.51
N GLN A 445 24.67 16.09 -6.24
CA GLN A 445 26.03 15.91 -5.76
C GLN A 445 26.29 16.66 -4.45
N GLY A 446 27.47 16.43 -3.88
CA GLY A 446 27.96 17.12 -2.71
C GLY A 446 27.41 16.55 -1.40
N GLU A 447 27.66 17.30 -0.33
CA GLU A 447 27.39 16.90 1.04
C GLU A 447 25.94 17.20 1.44
N MET A 448 25.39 16.38 2.35
CA MET A 448 24.13 16.74 3.00
C MET A 448 24.35 17.94 3.92
N PRO A 449 23.65 19.08 3.70
CA PRO A 449 23.79 20.24 4.57
C PRO A 449 23.31 19.91 5.98
N ASN A 450 24.00 20.44 6.99
CA ASN A 450 23.57 20.34 8.38
C ASN A 450 22.33 21.22 8.62
N LEU A 451 21.15 20.65 8.40
CA LEU A 451 19.87 21.33 8.61
C LEU A 451 19.61 21.68 10.09
N ASN A 452 20.37 21.11 11.03
CA ASN A 452 20.24 21.43 12.46
C ASN A 452 20.99 22.73 12.82
N ALA A 453 21.93 23.17 11.97
CA ALA A 453 22.73 24.34 12.23
C ALA A 453 21.96 25.64 11.98
N MET A 454 22.14 26.62 12.88
CA MET A 454 21.63 28.00 12.71
C MET A 454 22.35 28.77 11.58
N ARG A 455 23.45 28.21 11.06
CA ARG A 455 24.24 28.77 9.95
C ARG A 455 24.56 27.65 8.99
N LEU A 456 24.13 27.81 7.74
CA LEU A 456 24.50 26.94 6.63
C LEU A 456 25.70 27.59 5.94
N GLU A 457 26.73 26.82 5.59
CA GLU A 457 27.82 27.31 4.75
C GLU A 457 27.79 26.50 3.44
N VAL A 458 27.65 27.17 2.31
CA VAL A 458 27.65 26.54 0.97
C VAL A 458 28.66 27.29 0.11
N ASP A 459 29.64 26.57 -0.45
CA ASP A 459 30.68 27.12 -1.33
C ASP A 459 31.42 28.35 -0.74
N GLY A 460 31.80 28.27 0.55
CA GLY A 460 32.50 29.35 1.27
C GLY A 460 31.65 30.60 1.55
N THR A 461 30.35 30.56 1.27
CA THR A 461 29.40 31.62 1.59
C THR A 461 28.64 31.23 2.86
N ARG A 462 28.58 32.11 3.86
CA ARG A 462 27.81 31.89 5.09
C ARG A 462 26.37 32.34 4.90
N TYR A 463 25.45 31.43 5.19
CA TYR A 463 24.01 31.60 5.14
C TYR A 463 23.51 31.57 6.59
N GLU A 464 23.02 32.69 7.12
CA GLU A 464 22.32 32.66 8.41
C GLU A 464 20.91 32.12 8.18
N VAL A 465 20.68 30.88 8.59
CA VAL A 465 19.38 30.19 8.47
C VAL A 465 18.90 29.93 9.88
N TRP A 466 18.14 30.88 10.41
CA TRP A 466 17.72 30.93 11.80
C TRP A 466 16.74 29.78 12.09
N GLY A 467 17.25 28.66 12.64
CA GLY A 467 16.44 27.51 13.05
C GLY A 467 15.65 26.90 11.90
N SER A 468 16.20 25.88 11.24
CA SER A 468 15.52 25.24 10.12
C SER A 468 14.21 24.58 10.57
N VAL A 469 13.08 25.20 10.23
CA VAL A 469 11.74 24.60 10.37
C VAL A 469 11.70 23.23 9.69
N LEU A 470 12.43 23.09 8.57
CA LEU A 470 12.57 21.83 7.85
C LEU A 470 13.17 20.72 8.73
N SER A 471 14.25 20.97 9.48
CA SER A 471 14.83 19.93 10.34
C SER A 471 13.85 19.41 11.41
N GLU A 472 13.02 20.32 11.95
CA GLU A 472 12.04 20.00 12.99
C GLU A 472 10.76 19.34 12.44
N SER A 473 10.51 19.44 11.13
CA SER A 473 9.28 18.97 10.47
C SER A 473 9.51 17.78 9.54
N LEU A 474 10.70 17.60 8.98
CA LEU A 474 11.02 16.55 8.04
C LEU A 474 10.97 15.17 8.72
N ARG A 475 10.18 14.26 8.14
CA ARG A 475 10.00 12.87 8.60
C ARG A 475 10.56 11.86 7.59
N ALA A 476 10.51 12.18 6.31
CA ALA A 476 10.95 11.29 5.24
C ALA A 476 11.79 12.02 4.21
N LEU A 477 12.94 11.44 3.85
CA LEU A 477 13.85 11.98 2.85
C LEU A 477 14.33 10.88 1.91
N ASP A 478 13.90 10.90 0.66
CA ASP A 478 14.40 9.98 -0.38
C ASP A 478 15.39 10.70 -1.28
N LEU A 479 16.64 10.26 -1.22
CA LEU A 479 17.78 10.75 -1.98
C LEU A 479 18.47 9.60 -2.75
N SER A 480 17.77 8.49 -2.95
CA SER A 480 18.30 7.33 -3.67
C SER A 480 18.72 7.68 -5.09
N GLU A 481 19.62 6.88 -5.68
CA GLU A 481 20.05 7.04 -7.08
C GLU A 481 20.67 8.44 -7.39
N ASN A 482 21.34 9.06 -6.42
CA ASN A 482 22.10 10.30 -6.59
C ASN A 482 23.63 10.06 -6.53
N ASN A 483 24.44 11.11 -6.44
CA ASN A 483 25.90 11.04 -6.36
C ASN A 483 26.44 11.89 -5.20
N LEU A 484 25.89 11.66 -4.02
CA LEU A 484 26.22 12.37 -2.78
C LEU A 484 27.59 11.93 -2.26
N THR A 485 28.31 12.86 -1.66
CA THR A 485 29.69 12.64 -1.21
C THR A 485 29.79 12.35 0.28
N SER A 486 28.95 13.00 1.11
CA SER A 486 28.98 12.77 2.55
C SER A 486 27.64 13.00 3.27
N LEU A 487 27.47 12.29 4.39
CA LEU A 487 26.41 12.47 5.37
C LEU A 487 27.01 12.48 6.77
N SER A 488 27.00 13.64 7.42
CA SER A 488 27.61 13.85 8.74
C SER A 488 26.61 13.87 9.90
N ILE A 489 25.35 14.24 9.64
CA ILE A 489 24.31 14.40 10.66
C ILE A 489 22.91 14.19 10.08
N LEU A 490 22.00 13.65 10.89
CA LEU A 490 20.58 13.51 10.54
C LEU A 490 19.74 14.72 11.02
N PRO A 491 18.68 15.11 10.28
CA PRO A 491 17.65 16.01 10.77
C PRO A 491 16.97 15.48 12.04
N LEU A 492 16.55 16.37 12.94
CA LEU A 492 16.17 16.04 14.32
C LEU A 492 14.97 15.10 14.45
N LYS A 493 13.99 15.21 13.55
CA LYS A 493 12.75 14.42 13.61
C LYS A 493 12.61 13.42 12.46
N LEU A 494 13.71 13.11 11.77
CA LEU A 494 13.66 12.20 10.63
C LEU A 494 13.29 10.79 11.09
N LEU A 495 12.39 10.13 10.36
CA LEU A 495 11.99 8.74 10.60
C LEU A 495 12.58 7.79 9.56
N ARG A 496 12.79 8.29 8.33
CA ARG A 496 13.40 7.51 7.26
C ARG A 496 14.24 8.35 6.31
N ILE A 497 15.36 7.79 5.88
CA ILE A 497 16.22 8.32 4.84
C ILE A 497 16.64 7.23 3.86
N ASP A 498 16.38 7.45 2.58
CA ASP A 498 16.83 6.55 1.51
C ASP A 498 18.02 7.17 0.77
N LEU A 499 19.15 6.49 0.82
CA LEU A 499 20.41 6.82 0.14
C LEU A 499 20.88 5.64 -0.70
N SER A 500 19.98 4.73 -1.03
CA SER A 500 20.29 3.52 -1.79
C SER A 500 20.74 3.87 -3.20
N ARG A 501 21.58 3.00 -3.77
CA ARG A 501 22.11 3.13 -5.14
C ARG A 501 22.80 4.47 -5.40
N ASN A 502 23.46 5.05 -4.40
CA ASN A 502 24.31 6.21 -4.62
C ASN A 502 25.43 5.85 -5.61
N MET A 503 25.58 6.62 -6.69
CA MET A 503 26.45 6.31 -7.82
C MET A 503 27.95 6.34 -7.44
N GLY A 504 28.33 7.20 -6.50
CA GLY A 504 29.69 7.34 -6.00
C GLY A 504 29.87 6.78 -4.58
N PRO A 505 31.13 6.65 -4.13
CA PRO A 505 31.42 6.36 -2.72
C PRO A 505 30.87 7.45 -1.81
N LEU A 506 30.19 7.04 -0.74
CA LEU A 506 29.59 7.92 0.26
C LEU A 506 30.41 7.86 1.56
N VAL A 507 30.82 9.01 2.08
CA VAL A 507 31.35 9.11 3.45
C VAL A 507 30.17 9.22 4.41
N ILE A 508 30.00 8.27 5.32
CA ILE A 508 28.96 8.33 6.36
C ILE A 508 29.60 8.39 7.73
N SER A 509 29.24 9.41 8.52
CA SER A 509 29.77 9.55 9.87
C SER A 509 29.36 8.33 10.72
N PRO A 510 30.28 7.70 11.48
CA PRO A 510 29.94 6.65 12.44
C PRO A 510 28.81 7.06 13.40
N VAL A 511 28.74 8.34 13.78
CA VAL A 511 27.68 8.88 14.64
C VAL A 511 26.30 8.77 14.00
N VAL A 512 26.20 8.93 12.67
CA VAL A 512 24.91 8.80 11.96
C VAL A 512 24.40 7.36 12.00
N LEU A 513 25.28 6.38 11.77
CA LEU A 513 24.93 4.96 11.84
C LEU A 513 24.50 4.56 13.26
N ALA A 514 25.26 4.99 14.25
CA ALA A 514 24.97 4.78 15.67
C ALA A 514 23.60 5.36 16.06
N GLU A 515 23.38 6.63 15.71
CA GLU A 515 22.15 7.34 16.03
C GLU A 515 20.96 6.71 15.31
N ALA A 516 21.10 6.30 14.04
CA ALA A 516 20.03 5.65 13.29
C ALA A 516 19.56 4.35 13.98
N VAL A 517 20.48 3.50 14.43
CA VAL A 517 20.14 2.27 15.19
C VAL A 517 19.48 2.62 16.52
N LYS A 518 20.03 3.58 17.26
CA LYS A 518 19.53 3.96 18.59
C LYS A 518 18.14 4.61 18.55
N THR A 519 17.86 5.41 17.53
CA THR A 519 16.61 6.17 17.38
C THR A 519 15.62 5.51 16.42
N GLU A 520 15.92 4.30 15.95
CA GLU A 520 15.11 3.52 15.01
C GLU A 520 14.77 4.27 13.70
N VAL A 521 15.67 5.15 13.25
CA VAL A 521 15.55 5.79 11.93
C VAL A 521 15.82 4.74 10.86
N ASP A 522 14.91 4.61 9.90
CA ASP A 522 15.07 3.72 8.74
C ASP A 522 16.07 4.35 7.76
N LEU A 523 17.32 3.87 7.79
CA LEU A 523 18.43 4.29 6.95
C LEU A 523 18.68 3.22 5.88
N ASN A 524 18.34 3.54 4.63
CA ASN A 524 18.56 2.65 3.50
C ASN A 524 19.83 3.05 2.72
N LEU A 525 20.86 2.22 2.80
CA LEU A 525 22.13 2.30 2.07
C LEU A 525 22.29 1.15 1.06
N TYR A 526 21.19 0.49 0.68
CA TYR A 526 21.23 -0.64 -0.24
C TYR A 526 21.93 -0.26 -1.56
N ARG A 527 22.91 -1.06 -1.97
CA ARG A 527 23.78 -0.86 -3.15
C ARG A 527 24.64 0.41 -3.13
N THR A 528 24.81 1.04 -1.97
CA THR A 528 25.70 2.19 -1.79
C THR A 528 27.07 1.75 -1.24
N THR A 529 28.13 2.25 -1.85
CA THR A 529 29.52 1.96 -1.45
C THR A 529 29.99 2.99 -0.43
N LEU A 530 30.55 2.54 0.69
CA LEU A 530 31.16 3.45 1.67
C LEU A 530 32.60 3.82 1.31
N ALA A 531 32.95 5.09 1.50
CA ALA A 531 34.30 5.60 1.32
C ALA A 531 35.16 5.48 2.59
N ASN A 532 34.58 5.67 3.77
CA ASN A 532 35.28 5.68 5.07
C ASN A 532 35.09 4.36 5.85
N ARG A 533 35.35 3.23 5.19
CA ARG A 533 35.14 1.89 5.76
C ARG A 533 35.92 1.66 7.06
N ASP A 534 37.15 2.13 7.14
CA ASP A 534 38.03 1.96 8.31
C ASP A 534 37.47 2.66 9.56
N GLU A 535 36.75 3.77 9.39
CA GLU A 535 36.10 4.50 10.48
C GLU A 535 34.81 3.82 10.96
N VAL A 536 34.11 3.13 10.04
CA VAL A 536 32.83 2.45 10.32
C VAL A 536 33.05 1.04 10.86
N GLN A 537 34.13 0.37 10.47
CA GLN A 537 34.47 -1.00 10.88
C GLN A 537 34.34 -1.24 12.41
N PRO A 538 34.81 -0.34 13.30
CA PRO A 538 34.72 -0.57 14.75
C PRO A 538 33.27 -0.63 15.30
N LEU A 539 32.28 -0.10 14.58
CA LEU A 539 30.88 -0.11 15.01
C LEU A 539 30.22 -1.48 14.84
N LEU A 540 30.75 -2.33 13.97
CA LEU A 540 30.15 -3.63 13.66
C LEU A 540 30.03 -4.53 14.91
N HIS A 541 31.05 -4.48 15.77
CA HIS A 541 31.10 -5.26 17.00
C HIS A 541 30.46 -4.59 18.21
N LYS A 542 30.23 -3.26 18.15
CA LYS A 542 29.71 -2.50 19.28
C LYS A 542 28.21 -2.29 19.20
N GLU A 543 27.71 -1.90 18.03
CA GLU A 543 26.35 -1.38 17.88
C GLU A 543 25.56 -2.10 16.79
N LEU A 544 26.13 -2.28 15.58
CA LEU A 544 25.35 -2.71 14.42
C LEU A 544 24.94 -4.19 14.47
N LYS A 545 25.82 -5.08 14.97
CA LYS A 545 25.66 -6.54 15.09
C LYS A 545 25.31 -7.26 13.77
N LEU A 546 25.89 -8.43 13.56
CA LEU A 546 25.57 -9.28 12.40
C LEU A 546 24.45 -10.27 12.75
N GLN A 547 23.68 -10.69 11.74
CA GLN A 547 22.77 -11.82 11.89
C GLN A 547 23.54 -13.14 12.08
N ASP A 548 22.93 -14.13 12.71
CA ASP A 548 23.53 -15.46 12.88
C ASP A 548 23.57 -16.26 11.57
N THR A 549 22.69 -15.92 10.62
CA THR A 549 22.52 -16.64 9.35
C THR A 549 23.12 -15.87 8.19
N ARG A 550 23.85 -16.59 7.33
CA ARG A 550 24.36 -16.05 6.06
C ARG A 550 23.35 -16.16 4.95
N SER A 551 23.32 -15.16 4.09
CA SER A 551 22.46 -15.13 2.92
C SER A 551 22.91 -16.22 1.92
N PRO A 552 21.95 -16.93 1.28
CA PRO A 552 22.28 -17.89 0.24
C PRO A 552 23.04 -17.19 -0.91
N PRO A 553 24.01 -17.87 -1.54
CA PRO A 553 24.88 -17.26 -2.55
C PRO A 553 24.12 -16.71 -3.75
N GLU A 554 24.62 -15.62 -4.32
CA GLU A 554 24.51 -15.45 -5.78
C GLU A 554 25.36 -16.52 -6.47
N GLU A 555 24.78 -17.26 -7.41
CA GLU A 555 25.46 -18.34 -8.14
C GLU A 555 26.75 -17.81 -8.79
N ASN A 556 27.88 -18.48 -8.49
CA ASN A 556 29.24 -18.22 -9.01
C ASN A 556 30.11 -17.12 -8.37
N ALA A 557 29.64 -16.41 -7.34
CA ALA A 557 30.44 -15.33 -6.71
C ALA A 557 31.64 -15.82 -5.86
N GLY A 558 31.60 -17.06 -5.35
CA GLY A 558 32.70 -17.65 -4.55
C GLY A 558 32.77 -17.19 -3.08
N TYR A 559 31.97 -16.20 -2.68
CA TYR A 559 31.85 -15.72 -1.30
C TYR A 559 30.42 -15.85 -0.73
N ALA A 560 30.29 -15.76 0.59
CA ALA A 560 29.03 -15.64 1.31
C ALA A 560 29.07 -14.38 2.17
N CYS A 561 27.94 -13.68 2.32
CA CYS A 561 27.86 -12.52 3.19
C CYS A 561 26.76 -12.68 4.25
N THR A 562 26.93 -11.95 5.35
CA THR A 562 25.96 -11.84 6.44
C THR A 562 25.40 -10.41 6.49
N ASP A 563 24.09 -10.28 6.66
CA ASP A 563 23.44 -8.99 6.84
C ASP A 563 23.51 -8.50 8.29
N LEU A 564 23.18 -7.22 8.50
CA LEU A 564 23.06 -6.62 9.83
C LEU A 564 21.81 -7.13 10.56
N ALA A 565 21.89 -7.24 11.88
CA ALA A 565 20.76 -7.61 12.72
C ALA A 565 19.72 -6.49 12.84
N ALA A 566 20.16 -5.23 12.77
CA ALA A 566 19.29 -4.06 12.80
C ALA A 566 18.39 -4.00 11.54
N THR A 567 17.07 -4.06 11.72
CA THR A 567 16.10 -4.06 10.61
C THR A 567 15.89 -2.69 9.99
N ASN A 568 16.23 -1.62 10.70
CA ASN A 568 16.12 -0.23 10.26
C ASN A 568 17.40 0.28 9.57
N LEU A 569 18.43 -0.56 9.40
CA LEU A 569 19.64 -0.22 8.65
C LEU A 569 19.84 -1.20 7.51
N ARG A 570 19.41 -0.80 6.31
CA ARG A 570 19.51 -1.66 5.12
C ARG A 570 20.80 -1.38 4.37
N VAL A 571 21.68 -2.38 4.27
CA VAL A 571 22.96 -2.27 3.56
C VAL A 571 23.10 -3.33 2.47
N THR A 572 24.17 -3.28 1.69
CA THR A 572 24.60 -4.44 0.88
C THR A 572 25.99 -4.83 1.36
N PRO A 573 26.15 -6.00 2.01
CA PRO A 573 27.37 -6.36 2.75
C PRO A 573 28.68 -6.19 1.97
N ASP A 574 28.70 -6.60 0.70
CA ASP A 574 29.84 -6.51 -0.24
C ASP A 574 30.25 -5.06 -0.57
N ARG A 575 29.34 -4.10 -0.38
CA ARG A 575 29.60 -2.67 -0.60
C ARG A 575 29.82 -1.88 0.68
N PHE A 576 29.27 -2.37 1.79
CA PHE A 576 29.36 -1.73 3.11
C PHE A 576 30.71 -2.03 3.78
N LEU A 577 30.92 -3.26 4.25
CA LEU A 577 32.15 -3.72 4.91
C LEU A 577 32.51 -5.14 4.40
N PRO A 578 32.99 -5.28 3.15
CA PRO A 578 33.14 -6.58 2.50
C PRO A 578 34.09 -7.53 3.23
N GLU A 579 35.16 -7.03 3.85
CA GLU A 579 36.14 -7.86 4.56
C GLU A 579 35.61 -8.44 5.88
N GLN A 580 34.69 -7.73 6.54
CA GLN A 580 34.15 -8.13 7.83
C GLN A 580 32.80 -8.84 7.72
N MET A 581 32.03 -8.55 6.67
CA MET A 581 30.69 -9.09 6.49
C MET A 581 30.62 -10.24 5.48
N CYS A 582 31.67 -10.46 4.70
CA CYS A 582 31.74 -11.54 3.72
C CYS A 582 32.94 -12.45 3.96
N VAL A 583 32.82 -13.70 3.51
CA VAL A 583 33.89 -14.69 3.57
C VAL A 583 33.96 -15.49 2.27
N CYS A 584 35.18 -15.85 1.86
CA CYS A 584 35.39 -16.82 0.79
C CYS A 584 34.94 -18.20 1.27
N ARG A 585 34.16 -18.87 0.43
CA ARG A 585 33.62 -20.21 0.74
C ARG A 585 34.68 -21.29 0.48
N PRO A 586 34.49 -22.48 1.09
CA PRO A 586 35.18 -23.68 0.64
C PRO A 586 35.15 -23.84 -0.89
N GLY A 587 36.27 -24.23 -1.48
CA GLY A 587 36.54 -24.24 -2.93
C GLY A 587 37.15 -22.95 -3.49
N HIS A 588 37.23 -21.89 -2.66
CA HIS A 588 37.87 -20.62 -2.97
C HIS A 588 38.88 -20.25 -1.88
N ILE A 589 39.80 -19.34 -2.23
CA ILE A 589 40.78 -18.76 -1.31
C ILE A 589 40.72 -17.24 -1.36
N GLY A 590 41.17 -16.58 -0.28
CA GLY A 590 41.18 -15.12 -0.16
C GLY A 590 40.33 -14.64 1.02
N PHE A 591 39.98 -13.36 1.02
CA PHE A 591 39.25 -12.71 2.11
C PHE A 591 38.11 -11.83 1.58
N GLY A 592 37.03 -11.75 2.35
CA GLY A 592 35.89 -10.89 2.01
C GLY A 592 35.23 -11.31 0.71
N ILE A 593 35.28 -10.40 -0.27
CA ILE A 593 34.75 -10.61 -1.63
C ILE A 593 35.85 -10.91 -2.67
N ASN A 594 37.12 -10.81 -2.29
CA ASN A 594 38.27 -11.04 -3.17
C ASN A 594 38.64 -12.53 -3.16
N CYS A 595 37.76 -13.36 -3.73
CA CYS A 595 37.90 -14.80 -3.72
C CYS A 595 38.40 -15.35 -5.06
N SER A 596 39.44 -16.18 -5.01
CA SER A 596 39.99 -16.88 -6.17
C SER A 596 39.62 -18.35 -6.10
N THR A 597 39.24 -18.94 -7.24
CA THR A 597 38.87 -20.35 -7.32
C THR A 597 40.09 -21.24 -7.14
N CYS A 598 39.98 -22.31 -6.34
CA CYS A 598 41.02 -23.33 -6.31
C CYS A 598 41.14 -24.04 -7.67
N PRO A 599 42.35 -24.15 -8.24
CA PRO A 599 42.57 -24.85 -9.51
C PRO A 599 42.33 -26.36 -9.37
N SER A 600 42.27 -27.07 -10.50
CA SER A 600 42.14 -28.53 -10.51
C SER A 600 43.21 -29.20 -9.64
N ASN A 601 42.84 -30.34 -9.04
CA ASN A 601 43.68 -31.13 -8.14
C ASN A 601 44.11 -30.40 -6.85
N THR A 602 43.40 -29.34 -6.47
CA THR A 602 43.54 -28.68 -5.17
C THR A 602 42.17 -28.43 -4.56
N PHE A 603 42.09 -28.28 -3.23
CA PHE A 603 40.84 -28.03 -2.51
C PHE A 603 41.03 -26.97 -1.42
N SER A 604 39.92 -26.35 -1.01
CA SER A 604 39.83 -25.59 0.24
C SER A 604 38.54 -25.98 0.96
N ASP A 605 38.64 -26.27 2.25
CA ASP A 605 37.56 -26.82 3.07
C ASP A 605 37.15 -25.90 4.22
N THR A 606 37.88 -24.79 4.40
CA THR A 606 37.60 -23.75 5.37
C THR A 606 37.24 -22.43 4.72
N GLU A 607 36.60 -21.56 5.49
CA GLU A 607 36.26 -20.21 5.06
C GLU A 607 37.47 -19.28 5.17
N ASN A 608 37.61 -18.35 4.22
CA ASN A 608 38.76 -17.45 4.12
C ASN A 608 40.12 -18.18 4.12
N GLN A 609 40.16 -19.39 3.56
CA GLN A 609 41.41 -20.12 3.41
C GLN A 609 42.37 -19.31 2.51
N VAL A 610 43.64 -19.25 2.87
CA VAL A 610 44.62 -18.39 2.16
C VAL A 610 45.31 -19.12 1.01
N GLU A 611 45.47 -20.44 1.14
CA GLU A 611 46.10 -21.29 0.12
C GLU A 611 45.24 -22.51 -0.16
N CYS A 612 45.21 -22.99 -1.41
CA CYS A 612 44.57 -24.27 -1.71
C CYS A 612 45.49 -25.42 -1.28
N HIS A 613 44.92 -26.45 -0.66
CA HIS A 613 45.64 -27.67 -0.34
C HIS A 613 45.70 -28.57 -1.56
N ALA A 614 46.85 -29.17 -1.82
CA ALA A 614 46.97 -30.15 -2.89
C ALA A 614 46.14 -31.39 -2.55
N CYS A 615 45.42 -31.92 -3.55
CA CYS A 615 44.81 -33.23 -3.39
C CYS A 615 45.91 -34.30 -3.19
N PRO A 616 45.62 -35.38 -2.43
CA PRO A 616 46.56 -36.48 -2.21
C PRO A 616 47.18 -37.03 -3.51
N LEU A 617 48.41 -37.52 -3.42
CA LEU A 617 49.02 -38.32 -4.50
C LEU A 617 48.06 -39.45 -4.92
N HIS A 618 47.96 -39.70 -6.23
CA HIS A 618 47.02 -40.65 -6.84
C HIS A 618 45.54 -40.27 -6.73
N SER A 619 45.21 -38.97 -6.65
CA SER A 619 43.83 -38.47 -6.75
C SER A 619 43.70 -37.32 -7.76
N SER A 620 42.46 -36.99 -8.13
CA SER A 620 42.13 -35.85 -8.99
C SER A 620 40.87 -35.13 -8.50
N ALA A 621 40.81 -33.81 -8.72
CA ALA A 621 39.62 -33.02 -8.40
C ALA A 621 39.37 -31.96 -9.49
N PRO A 622 38.09 -31.66 -9.81
CA PRO A 622 37.77 -30.51 -10.64
C PRO A 622 38.13 -29.19 -9.92
N PRO A 623 38.20 -28.06 -10.64
CA PRO A 623 38.30 -26.74 -10.01
C PRO A 623 37.17 -26.52 -8.99
N ARG A 624 37.40 -25.66 -7.99
CA ARG A 624 36.46 -25.35 -6.90
C ARG A 624 36.11 -26.52 -5.97
N ALA A 625 37.02 -27.48 -5.80
CA ALA A 625 36.85 -28.56 -4.84
C ALA A 625 36.76 -28.00 -3.40
N SER A 626 35.61 -28.21 -2.75
CA SER A 626 35.27 -27.60 -1.45
C SER A 626 35.56 -28.48 -0.23
N SER A 627 36.18 -29.64 -0.43
CA SER A 627 36.56 -30.55 0.65
C SER A 627 37.60 -31.56 0.17
N LEU A 628 38.30 -32.18 1.10
CA LEU A 628 39.19 -33.31 0.80
C LEU A 628 38.44 -34.45 0.08
N GLN A 629 37.16 -34.65 0.38
CA GLN A 629 36.36 -35.72 -0.24
C GLN A 629 35.98 -35.43 -1.69
N ALA A 630 36.16 -34.20 -2.17
CA ALA A 630 36.07 -33.89 -3.58
C ALA A 630 37.30 -34.38 -4.38
N CYS A 631 38.42 -34.73 -3.71
CA CYS A 631 39.57 -35.39 -4.32
C CYS A 631 39.27 -36.88 -4.55
N LYS A 632 39.01 -37.25 -5.81
CA LYS A 632 38.74 -38.63 -6.20
C LYS A 632 40.04 -39.41 -6.31
N CYS A 633 40.30 -40.28 -5.33
CA CYS A 633 41.42 -41.21 -5.38
C CYS A 633 41.22 -42.26 -6.49
N THR A 634 42.32 -42.64 -7.14
CA THR A 634 42.36 -43.76 -8.10
C THR A 634 42.13 -45.11 -7.41
N PHE A 635 42.42 -45.20 -6.11
CA PHE A 635 42.12 -46.33 -5.25
C PHE A 635 41.73 -45.85 -3.84
N GLY A 636 40.83 -46.57 -3.18
CA GLY A 636 40.39 -46.23 -1.83
C GLY A 636 39.75 -44.84 -1.72
N ASN A 637 39.84 -44.22 -0.55
CA ASN A 637 39.26 -42.91 -0.24
C ASN A 637 40.32 -41.96 0.33
N ALA A 638 40.13 -40.65 0.12
CA ALA A 638 41.01 -39.64 0.68
C ALA A 638 40.81 -39.53 2.20
N LYS A 639 41.89 -39.73 2.97
CA LYS A 639 41.88 -39.67 4.44
C LYS A 639 43.06 -38.85 4.97
N GLY A 640 42.87 -38.24 6.13
CA GLY A 640 43.81 -37.31 6.76
C GLY A 640 43.29 -35.87 6.75
N GLU A 641 44.13 -34.92 7.14
CA GLU A 641 43.81 -33.49 7.21
C GLU A 641 44.89 -32.67 6.48
N GLY A 642 44.47 -31.60 5.80
CA GLY A 642 45.38 -30.65 5.14
C GLY A 642 46.38 -31.29 4.17
N LYS A 643 47.67 -30.98 4.33
CA LYS A 643 48.78 -31.42 3.46
C LYS A 643 49.20 -32.87 3.69
N ASP A 644 48.83 -33.48 4.81
CA ASP A 644 49.18 -34.87 5.17
C ASP A 644 48.15 -35.89 4.66
N ALA A 645 47.13 -35.42 3.92
CA ALA A 645 46.12 -36.27 3.36
C ALA A 645 46.69 -37.25 2.32
N SER A 646 46.27 -38.51 2.40
CA SER A 646 46.71 -39.60 1.53
C SER A 646 45.52 -40.45 1.06
N CYS A 647 45.61 -41.05 -0.12
CA CYS A 647 44.65 -42.05 -0.56
C CYS A 647 44.89 -43.35 0.20
N GLN A 648 43.90 -43.78 0.97
CA GLN A 648 44.02 -44.95 1.83
C GLN A 648 42.88 -45.93 1.59
N CYS A 649 43.21 -47.22 1.61
CA CYS A 649 42.23 -48.29 1.61
C CYS A 649 41.43 -48.30 2.92
N GLU A 650 40.15 -48.68 2.85
CA GLU A 650 39.27 -48.76 4.02
C GLU A 650 39.71 -49.86 4.99
N VAL A 651 39.14 -49.83 6.20
CA VAL A 651 39.37 -50.88 7.20
C VAL A 651 39.03 -52.25 6.59
N HIS A 652 39.82 -53.27 6.91
CA HIS A 652 39.72 -54.62 6.33
C HIS A 652 40.07 -54.76 4.85
N THR A 653 40.58 -53.71 4.20
CA THR A 653 41.16 -53.79 2.86
C THR A 653 42.63 -53.39 2.87
N ALA A 654 43.41 -53.91 1.93
CA ALA A 654 44.81 -53.59 1.76
C ALA A 654 45.10 -53.13 0.34
N LEU A 655 46.03 -52.17 0.21
CA LEU A 655 46.54 -51.73 -1.07
C LEU A 655 47.50 -52.77 -1.64
N LEU A 656 47.17 -53.32 -2.81
CA LEU A 656 48.11 -54.05 -3.65
C LEU A 656 48.90 -53.04 -4.48
N LYS A 657 50.17 -52.81 -4.14
CA LYS A 657 51.01 -51.85 -4.89
C LYS A 657 51.23 -52.30 -6.33
N SER A 658 51.27 -53.60 -6.60
CA SER A 658 51.44 -54.13 -7.96
C SER A 658 50.27 -53.77 -8.89
N GLU A 659 49.05 -53.71 -8.34
CA GLU A 659 47.82 -53.53 -9.12
C GLU A 659 47.18 -52.16 -8.93
N GLY A 660 47.65 -51.36 -7.97
CA GLY A 660 47.14 -50.01 -7.72
C GLY A 660 45.68 -49.98 -7.27
N ARG A 661 45.21 -51.02 -6.55
CA ARG A 661 43.82 -51.14 -6.07
C ARG A 661 43.73 -51.67 -4.64
N CYS A 662 42.63 -51.37 -3.98
CA CYS A 662 42.30 -51.92 -2.65
C CYS A 662 41.56 -53.25 -2.81
N GLU A 663 42.00 -54.29 -2.10
CA GLU A 663 41.32 -55.59 -2.05
C GLU A 663 41.05 -56.00 -0.60
N VAL A 664 40.00 -56.80 -0.39
CA VAL A 664 39.61 -57.25 0.94
C VAL A 664 40.71 -58.14 1.55
N CYS A 665 41.19 -57.79 2.74
CA CYS A 665 42.30 -58.49 3.38
C CYS A 665 41.98 -59.96 3.68
N SER A 666 40.72 -60.33 3.92
CA SER A 666 40.35 -61.73 4.08
C SER A 666 40.62 -62.57 2.83
N LYS A 667 40.43 -62.01 1.62
CA LYS A 667 40.75 -62.69 0.35
C LYS A 667 42.26 -62.85 0.15
N LEU A 668 43.04 -61.87 0.63
CA LEU A 668 44.51 -61.93 0.61
C LEU A 668 45.10 -62.71 1.79
N HIS A 669 44.26 -63.30 2.64
CA HIS A 669 44.69 -63.97 3.87
C HIS A 669 45.53 -63.06 4.80
N LEU A 670 45.13 -61.79 4.92
CA LEU A 670 45.75 -60.74 5.72
C LEU A 670 44.85 -60.24 6.85
N ARG A 671 45.44 -59.62 7.87
CA ARG A 671 44.78 -58.87 8.94
C ARG A 671 45.09 -57.38 8.82
N CYS A 672 44.05 -56.60 8.52
CA CYS A 672 44.14 -55.15 8.31
C CYS A 672 43.15 -54.44 9.24
N PRO A 673 43.48 -54.27 10.53
CA PRO A 673 42.57 -53.68 11.51
C PRO A 673 42.48 -52.15 11.41
N GLN A 674 43.41 -51.51 10.70
CA GLN A 674 43.47 -50.07 10.52
C GLN A 674 43.41 -49.72 9.01
N PRO A 675 42.88 -48.53 8.63
CA PRO A 675 42.92 -48.05 7.26
C PRO A 675 44.36 -47.89 6.74
N GLY A 676 44.53 -47.90 5.42
CA GLY A 676 45.84 -47.66 4.79
C GLY A 676 46.81 -48.84 4.89
N ALA A 677 46.33 -50.04 5.23
CA ALA A 677 47.17 -51.24 5.25
C ALA A 677 47.77 -51.51 3.87
N LEU A 678 49.09 -51.69 3.78
CA LEU A 678 49.74 -52.18 2.57
C LEU A 678 49.73 -53.70 2.58
N ALA A 679 49.35 -54.32 1.46
CA ALA A 679 49.30 -55.77 1.33
C ALA A 679 50.68 -56.39 1.58
N SER A 680 51.76 -55.69 1.24
CA SER A 680 53.15 -56.12 1.47
C SER A 680 53.55 -56.17 2.95
N THR A 681 53.03 -55.28 3.81
CA THR A 681 53.46 -55.16 5.21
C THR A 681 52.41 -55.62 6.23
N ALA A 682 51.17 -55.84 5.82
CA ALA A 682 50.11 -56.32 6.70
C ALA A 682 50.43 -57.71 7.28
N LYS A 683 49.99 -57.98 8.51
CA LYS A 683 50.20 -59.29 9.15
C LYS A 683 49.32 -60.35 8.49
N ALA A 684 49.84 -61.57 8.34
CA ALA A 684 49.05 -62.69 7.85
C ALA A 684 47.84 -62.99 8.76
N ALA A 685 46.75 -63.48 8.18
CA ALA A 685 45.58 -63.95 8.89
C ALA A 685 45.90 -65.18 9.73
N LYS A 686 45.01 -65.49 10.69
CA LYS A 686 45.18 -66.66 11.57
C LYS A 686 45.34 -67.90 10.68
N ASN A 687 46.37 -68.70 10.92
CA ASN A 687 46.71 -69.95 10.21
C ASN A 687 47.33 -69.80 8.81
N PHE A 688 47.67 -68.59 8.38
CA PHE A 688 48.44 -68.37 7.16
C PHE A 688 49.83 -67.80 7.48
N ALA A 689 50.85 -68.20 6.73
CA ALA A 689 52.18 -67.61 6.77
C ALA A 689 52.54 -67.01 5.41
N ARG A 690 53.13 -65.81 5.43
CA ARG A 690 53.64 -65.17 4.22
C ARG A 690 54.89 -65.92 3.75
N LEU A 691 54.90 -66.32 2.48
CA LEU A 691 55.96 -67.17 1.93
C LEU A 691 57.25 -66.39 1.59
N SER A 692 57.14 -65.08 1.35
CA SER A 692 58.27 -64.21 1.06
C SER A 692 58.08 -62.87 1.76
N GLU A 693 59.17 -62.27 2.21
CA GLU A 693 59.17 -60.92 2.75
C GLU A 693 58.58 -59.95 1.70
N ASN A 694 57.60 -59.13 2.12
CA ASN A 694 56.88 -58.17 1.28
C ASN A 694 55.98 -58.72 0.14
N ALA A 695 55.82 -60.04 -0.05
CA ALA A 695 55.02 -60.59 -1.15
C ALA A 695 53.50 -60.41 -0.95
N GLU A 696 52.83 -59.62 -1.78
CA GLU A 696 51.46 -59.13 -1.54
C GLU A 696 50.36 -60.20 -1.55
N GLU A 697 50.52 -61.29 -2.30
CA GLU A 697 49.47 -62.30 -2.54
C GLU A 697 49.88 -63.75 -2.21
N VAL A 698 51.14 -63.99 -1.85
CA VAL A 698 51.69 -65.36 -1.78
C VAL A 698 51.77 -65.87 -0.34
N PHE A 699 50.76 -66.65 0.05
CA PHE A 699 50.62 -67.21 1.41
C PHE A 699 50.52 -68.73 1.39
N LYS A 700 51.05 -69.35 2.45
CA LYS A 700 50.89 -70.78 2.69
C LYS A 700 49.98 -70.99 3.90
N CYS A 701 48.98 -71.83 3.73
CA CYS A 701 48.22 -72.33 4.85
C CYS A 701 49.12 -73.20 5.75
N LEU A 702 49.12 -72.91 7.05
CA LEU A 702 49.91 -73.63 8.04
C LEU A 702 49.25 -74.94 8.51
N ASP A 703 47.96 -75.12 8.26
CA ASP A 703 47.18 -76.30 8.67
C ASP A 703 46.13 -76.64 7.59
N ALA A 704 46.46 -77.57 6.69
CA ALA A 704 45.74 -77.83 5.43
C ALA A 704 44.28 -78.30 5.60
N GLY A 705 43.83 -78.60 6.82
CA GLY A 705 42.43 -78.95 7.12
C GLY A 705 41.58 -77.79 7.66
N ARG A 706 42.13 -76.58 7.80
CA ARG A 706 41.46 -75.41 8.41
C ARG A 706 41.56 -74.11 7.59
N CYS A 707 42.23 -74.17 6.45
CA CYS A 707 42.16 -73.20 5.37
C CYS A 707 41.50 -73.90 4.17
#